data_AF-A0A1X7TD94-F1
#
_entry.id   AF-A0A1X7TD94-F1
#
_cell.length_a   1.000
_cell.length_b   1.000
_cell.length_c   1.000
_cell.angle_alpha   90.00
_cell.angle_beta   90.00
_cell.angle_gamma   90.00
#
_symmetry.space_group_name_H-M   'P 1'
#
loop_
_entity.id
_entity.type
_entity.pdbx_description
1 polymer ?
#
loop_
_entity_poly.entity_id
_entity_poly.type
_entity_poly.pdbx_seq_one_letter_code
_entity_poly.pdbx_strand_id
1 'polypeptide(L)'
;MFLLLFDASKDFKKRWQSRQNTPDGEVLFGEVVNESTSDLMAKWMSTIHSHLMKHNKDDTSSPSLYCIGTRGDKLKAKWQKERVKKQIQSLYEEKDFSDLIKDVLIIDNTTSGKAEEEDPSITELRKAINGFINKLVVSTPVNWVLFRKIFQKLNQDVISLSDAIAIGAACHIPEAVVPEVLKFYHELGAVLYYPQIEGLKNKVILSPKWFVDTIGKVLTLEGCEEGWSGTRRWFLVRNNGILVQPLYQEVWQSSGIDPEEIIELLVHFRLAAQVQTELYDSRFKQYFLPAVLPGYTGDPNEAQPGYKLRASPVHITFTTGYVPPGFFTRLATAVATNSNVKLNFDNAKAVPTAGFFDRLAITMKLRLKVERKGIYRNRVCFSYGHPTDDFVLTDVNKAIQVDVLRYVPESSHPVPFRTICQQILKLLDECCQKVEETLHHGHHVDQSSRKVQYVCQCSLSSEVHYIQDIDTEKTYSDPVYCKMKRIPRPLTINESLWFKENMSQEKQLQEIPAPLKAINEASTKPTIQEVISTTIHSPIQISESGDDQEKVILTIRDLVEILRVLKDSHFQTTKWFDLGLYLGLFHDDLKTIEDNCTRDAERCLRECLAKWLREDIEATWDKLAIAVAEIGETSVAENIRSTKEL
;
A
#
# COMPACT_ATOMS: atom_id res chain seq x y z
N MET A 1 1.86 -25.87 10.61
CA MET A 1 1.60 -25.03 11.80
C MET A 1 2.30 -23.72 11.57
N PHE A 2 1.64 -22.61 11.89
CA PHE A 2 2.16 -21.26 11.74
C PHE A 2 2.14 -20.56 13.09
N LEU A 3 3.14 -19.72 13.35
CA LEU A 3 3.25 -18.91 14.57
C LEU A 3 3.32 -17.44 14.15
N LEU A 4 2.35 -16.63 14.59
CA LEU A 4 2.30 -15.19 14.31
C LEU A 4 2.63 -14.43 15.59
N LEU A 5 3.81 -13.82 15.65
CA LEU A 5 4.34 -13.18 16.85
C LEU A 5 4.08 -11.67 16.84
N PHE A 6 3.74 -11.11 18.00
CA PHE A 6 3.59 -9.66 18.22
C PHE A 6 4.08 -9.25 19.61
N ASP A 7 4.28 -7.95 19.86
CA ASP A 7 4.61 -7.41 21.19
C ASP A 7 3.31 -7.05 21.93
N ALA A 8 2.91 -7.87 22.91
CA ALA A 8 1.66 -7.68 23.66
C ALA A 8 1.71 -6.46 24.62
N SER A 9 2.90 -5.89 24.85
CA SER A 9 3.07 -4.66 25.65
C SER A 9 2.83 -3.38 24.85
N LYS A 10 2.53 -3.49 23.54
CA LYS A 10 2.28 -2.36 22.64
C LYS A 10 0.81 -2.29 22.24
N ASP A 11 0.36 -1.07 21.98
CA ASP A 11 -0.94 -0.82 21.35
C ASP A 11 -0.88 -1.19 19.87
N PHE A 12 -1.53 -2.29 19.51
CA PHE A 12 -1.58 -2.85 18.16
C PHE A 12 -2.34 -1.95 17.17
N LYS A 13 -3.17 -1.00 17.63
CA LYS A 13 -3.81 0.00 16.76
C LYS A 13 -2.85 1.09 16.28
N LYS A 14 -1.69 1.26 16.92
CA LYS A 14 -0.67 2.21 16.45
C LYS A 14 -0.06 1.74 15.15
N ARG A 15 0.28 2.72 14.30
CA ARG A 15 1.06 2.51 13.08
C ARG A 15 2.33 1.72 13.41
N TRP A 16 2.60 0.69 12.63
CA TRP A 16 3.74 -0.18 12.80
C TRP A 16 5.02 0.53 12.38
N GLN A 17 6.11 0.23 13.08
CA GLN A 17 7.44 0.68 12.75
C GLN A 17 8.38 -0.52 12.76
N SER A 18 9.15 -0.70 11.69
CA SER A 18 10.16 -1.75 11.66
C SER A 18 11.21 -1.50 12.74
N ARG A 19 11.62 -2.57 13.42
CA ARG A 19 12.73 -2.55 14.36
C ARG A 19 13.72 -3.64 13.95
N GLN A 20 14.90 -3.23 13.53
CA GLN A 20 16.03 -4.12 13.30
C GLN A 20 16.98 -3.99 14.49
N ASN A 21 17.41 -5.12 15.06
CA ASN A 21 18.55 -5.13 15.96
C ASN A 21 19.76 -5.51 15.11
N THR A 22 20.81 -4.71 15.13
CA THR A 22 22.04 -4.96 14.37
C THR A 22 22.94 -5.97 15.11
N PRO A 23 23.95 -6.57 14.45
CA PRO A 23 24.80 -7.60 15.09
C PRO A 23 25.62 -7.10 16.29
N ASP A 24 25.92 -5.81 16.33
CA ASP A 24 26.57 -5.06 17.41
C ASP A 24 25.61 -4.61 18.53
N GLY A 25 24.30 -4.88 18.39
CA GLY A 25 23.30 -4.66 19.42
C GLY A 25 22.60 -3.31 19.40
N GLU A 26 22.92 -2.44 18.43
CA GLU A 26 22.13 -1.23 18.19
C GLU A 26 20.72 -1.56 17.68
N VAL A 27 19.82 -0.58 17.78
CA VAL A 27 18.41 -0.73 17.42
C VAL A 27 18.06 0.30 16.37
N LEU A 28 18.10 -0.11 15.11
CA LEU A 28 17.67 0.70 13.99
C LEU A 28 16.14 0.66 13.88
N PHE A 29 15.53 1.84 13.87
CA PHE A 29 14.12 2.02 13.63
C PHE A 29 13.92 2.37 12.15
N GLY A 30 13.19 1.52 11.45
CA GLY A 30 12.79 1.80 10.07
C GLY A 30 11.67 2.85 9.99
N GLU A 31 11.13 3.02 8.79
CA GLU A 31 9.98 3.89 8.59
C GLU A 31 8.74 3.42 9.39
N VAL A 32 7.90 4.40 9.75
CA VAL A 32 6.55 4.15 10.25
C VAL A 32 5.63 3.98 9.05
N VAL A 33 5.04 2.80 8.89
CA VAL A 33 4.16 2.49 7.74
C VAL A 33 2.71 2.91 8.02
N ASN A 34 1.89 3.03 6.97
CA ASN A 34 0.47 3.38 7.09
C ASN A 34 -0.43 2.17 7.43
N GLU A 35 0.08 1.25 8.24
CA GLU A 35 -0.59 0.01 8.65
C GLU A 35 -0.42 -0.15 10.16
N SER A 36 -1.47 -0.55 10.87
CA SER A 36 -1.34 -0.89 12.30
C SER A 36 -0.78 -2.31 12.49
N THR A 37 -0.34 -2.65 13.70
CA THR A 37 0.04 -4.04 13.99
C THR A 37 -1.17 -4.98 13.82
N SER A 38 -2.38 -4.52 14.14
CA SER A 38 -3.61 -5.26 13.87
C SER A 38 -3.87 -5.49 12.38
N ASP A 39 -3.62 -4.51 11.51
CA ASP A 39 -3.79 -4.66 10.06
C ASP A 39 -2.80 -5.69 9.49
N LEU A 40 -1.52 -5.59 9.90
CA LEU A 40 -0.48 -6.55 9.53
C LEU A 40 -0.83 -7.97 10.00
N MET A 41 -1.28 -8.13 11.25
CA MET A 41 -1.68 -9.42 11.78
C MET A 41 -2.85 -10.03 10.99
N ALA A 42 -3.89 -9.23 10.71
CA ALA A 42 -5.04 -9.69 9.93
C ALA A 42 -4.68 -10.02 8.48
N LYS A 43 -3.82 -9.20 7.82
CA LYS A 43 -3.23 -9.50 6.50
C LYS A 43 -2.52 -10.86 6.51
N TRP A 44 -1.69 -11.14 7.51
CA TRP A 44 -1.00 -12.44 7.62
C TRP A 44 -1.94 -13.62 7.86
N MET A 45 -2.93 -13.50 8.76
CA MET A 45 -3.96 -14.54 8.99
C MET A 45 -4.71 -14.88 7.70
N SER A 46 -5.23 -13.86 7.03
CA SER A 46 -5.90 -13.92 5.72
C SER A 46 -5.05 -14.64 4.67
N THR A 47 -3.76 -14.31 4.61
CA THR A 47 -2.82 -14.85 3.61
C THR A 47 -2.51 -16.32 3.85
N ILE A 48 -2.22 -16.68 5.11
CA ILE A 48 -1.96 -18.06 5.51
C ILE A 48 -3.19 -18.93 5.18
N HIS A 49 -4.40 -18.47 5.52
CA HIS A 49 -5.64 -19.15 5.11
C HIS A 49 -5.79 -19.27 3.58
N SER A 50 -5.54 -18.19 2.83
CA SER A 50 -5.65 -18.16 1.37
C SER A 50 -4.70 -19.09 0.62
N HIS A 51 -3.56 -19.43 1.23
CA HIS A 51 -2.66 -20.47 0.73
C HIS A 51 -3.15 -21.87 1.11
N LEU A 52 -3.63 -22.06 2.34
CA LEU A 52 -3.97 -23.38 2.87
C LEU A 52 -5.29 -23.94 2.34
N MET A 53 -6.31 -23.11 2.13
CA MET A 53 -7.61 -23.54 1.59
C MET A 53 -7.52 -24.12 0.18
N LYS A 54 -6.45 -23.83 -0.56
CA LYS A 54 -6.23 -24.36 -1.92
C LYS A 54 -5.68 -25.79 -1.95
N HIS A 55 -5.15 -26.28 -0.83
CA HIS A 55 -4.58 -27.64 -0.73
C HIS A 55 -5.47 -28.62 0.05
N ASN A 56 -6.45 -28.14 0.83
CA ASN A 56 -7.21 -28.98 1.77
C ASN A 56 -8.64 -29.30 1.30
N LYS A 57 -8.78 -30.13 0.25
CA LYS A 57 -10.08 -30.77 -0.06
C LYS A 57 -10.26 -32.15 0.55
N ASP A 58 -9.18 -32.88 0.85
CA ASP A 58 -9.26 -34.30 1.27
C ASP A 58 -8.48 -34.66 2.56
N ASP A 59 -7.73 -33.73 3.18
CA ASP A 59 -6.80 -34.09 4.27
C ASP A 59 -7.27 -33.67 5.68
N THR A 60 -7.24 -34.61 6.62
CA THR A 60 -7.86 -34.49 7.97
C THR A 60 -7.01 -33.74 9.00
N SER A 61 -5.91 -33.12 8.57
CA SER A 61 -5.01 -32.34 9.42
C SER A 61 -5.16 -30.84 9.16
N SER A 62 -6.28 -30.26 9.64
CA SER A 62 -6.49 -28.80 9.58
C SER A 62 -5.26 -28.04 10.08
N PRO A 63 -4.67 -27.16 9.25
CA PRO A 63 -3.47 -26.43 9.63
C PRO A 63 -3.79 -25.49 10.79
N SER A 64 -2.86 -25.38 11.74
CA SER A 64 -3.03 -24.58 12.96
C SER A 64 -2.15 -23.34 12.92
N LEU A 65 -2.76 -22.19 13.15
CA LEU A 65 -2.12 -20.90 13.41
C LEU A 65 -2.22 -20.56 14.90
N TYR A 66 -1.11 -20.19 15.53
CA TYR A 66 -1.08 -19.64 16.88
C TYR A 66 -0.69 -18.17 16.84
N CYS A 67 -1.42 -17.32 17.54
CA CYS A 67 -1.05 -15.92 17.74
C CYS A 67 -0.31 -15.78 19.07
N ILE A 68 0.93 -15.32 19.05
CA ILE A 68 1.81 -15.28 20.23
C ILE A 68 2.14 -13.83 20.58
N GLY A 69 1.51 -13.35 21.65
CA GLY A 69 1.83 -12.08 22.27
C GLY A 69 3.04 -12.23 23.19
N THR A 70 4.19 -11.73 22.75
CA THR A 70 5.43 -11.68 23.53
C THR A 70 5.41 -10.55 24.57
N ARG A 71 6.35 -10.56 25.51
CA ARG A 71 6.48 -9.59 26.62
C ARG A 71 5.32 -9.58 27.61
N GLY A 72 4.81 -10.77 27.92
CA GLY A 72 3.79 -10.98 28.95
C GLY A 72 4.24 -10.57 30.37
N ASP A 73 5.54 -10.41 30.63
CA ASP A 73 6.12 -9.83 31.85
C ASP A 73 5.61 -8.41 32.12
N LYS A 74 5.39 -7.63 31.05
CA LYS A 74 4.96 -6.23 31.13
C LYS A 74 3.48 -6.08 31.44
N LEU A 75 2.70 -7.15 31.26
CA LEU A 75 1.26 -7.20 31.51
C LEU A 75 1.03 -7.81 32.90
N LYS A 76 1.35 -7.01 33.93
CA LYS A 76 1.38 -7.40 35.36
C LYS A 76 0.09 -8.03 35.86
N ALA A 77 -1.07 -7.58 35.35
CA ALA A 77 -2.37 -8.08 35.80
C ALA A 77 -3.02 -8.98 34.76
N LYS A 78 -3.63 -10.10 35.20
CA LYS A 78 -4.28 -11.09 34.33
C LYS A 78 -5.28 -10.45 33.35
N TRP A 79 -6.09 -9.48 33.81
CA TRP A 79 -7.07 -8.79 32.96
C TRP A 79 -6.43 -8.06 31.77
N GLN A 80 -5.17 -7.63 31.87
CA GLN A 80 -4.45 -6.99 30.76
C GLN A 80 -4.13 -8.03 29.67
N LYS A 81 -3.66 -9.21 30.06
CA LYS A 81 -3.43 -10.34 29.13
C LYS A 81 -4.75 -10.77 28.47
N GLU A 82 -5.84 -10.90 29.23
CA GLU A 82 -7.17 -11.24 28.69
C GLU A 82 -7.72 -10.15 27.75
N ARG A 83 -7.48 -8.86 28.05
CA ARG A 83 -7.87 -7.75 27.17
C ARG A 83 -7.15 -7.83 25.83
N VAL A 84 -5.83 -8.05 25.83
CA VAL A 84 -5.06 -8.24 24.57
C VAL A 84 -5.54 -9.48 23.81
N LYS A 85 -5.79 -10.60 24.51
CA LYS A 85 -6.34 -11.83 23.91
C LYS A 85 -7.66 -11.57 23.17
N LYS A 86 -8.61 -10.91 23.82
CA LYS A 86 -9.90 -10.51 23.21
C LYS A 86 -9.74 -9.56 22.02
N GLN A 87 -8.77 -8.63 22.09
CA GLN A 87 -8.53 -7.69 21.00
C GLN A 87 -7.99 -8.40 19.75
N ILE A 88 -7.11 -9.40 19.89
CA ILE A 88 -6.68 -10.24 18.76
C ILE A 88 -7.83 -11.13 18.26
N GLN A 89 -8.64 -11.72 19.16
CA GLN A 89 -9.83 -12.50 18.79
C GLN A 89 -10.81 -11.72 17.91
N SER A 90 -11.08 -10.46 18.25
CA SER A 90 -11.97 -9.58 17.47
C SER A 90 -11.49 -9.28 16.03
N LEU A 91 -10.23 -9.57 15.68
CA LEU A 91 -9.74 -9.44 14.30
C LEU A 91 -10.24 -10.55 13.36
N TYR A 92 -10.67 -11.69 13.92
CA TYR A 92 -10.99 -12.90 13.15
C TYR A 92 -12.31 -13.60 13.51
N GLU A 93 -13.01 -13.16 14.56
CA GLU A 93 -14.26 -13.78 15.05
C GLU A 93 -15.37 -13.88 13.99
N GLU A 94 -15.43 -12.93 13.05
CA GLU A 94 -16.37 -12.90 11.90
C GLU A 94 -15.63 -13.04 10.55
N LYS A 95 -14.65 -13.95 10.46
CA LYS A 95 -13.86 -14.19 9.25
C LYS A 95 -13.81 -15.66 8.89
N ASP A 96 -13.84 -15.97 7.60
CA ASP A 96 -13.71 -17.32 7.02
C ASP A 96 -12.44 -18.06 7.48
N PHE A 97 -11.45 -17.33 8.02
CA PHE A 97 -10.20 -17.84 8.57
C PHE A 97 -10.17 -17.99 10.10
N SER A 98 -11.30 -17.84 10.80
CA SER A 98 -11.43 -18.10 12.25
C SER A 98 -10.87 -19.46 12.64
N ASP A 99 -11.27 -20.49 11.89
CA ASP A 99 -11.06 -21.91 12.23
C ASP A 99 -9.60 -22.36 12.05
N LEU A 100 -8.80 -21.55 11.34
CA LEU A 100 -7.35 -21.71 11.24
C LEU A 100 -6.66 -21.41 12.59
N ILE A 101 -7.23 -20.50 13.39
CA ILE A 101 -6.57 -19.91 14.55
C ILE A 101 -6.89 -20.75 15.79
N LYS A 102 -5.89 -21.51 16.22
CA LYS A 102 -6.05 -22.50 17.28
C LYS A 102 -6.05 -21.89 18.68
N ASP A 103 -5.17 -20.91 18.94
CA ASP A 103 -5.25 -20.08 20.14
C ASP A 103 -4.46 -18.76 20.01
N VAL A 104 -4.75 -17.83 20.92
CA VAL A 104 -3.98 -16.63 21.22
C VAL A 104 -3.31 -16.79 22.59
N LEU A 105 -1.98 -16.86 22.63
CA LEU A 105 -1.17 -17.06 23.82
C LEU A 105 -0.40 -15.77 24.18
N ILE A 106 -0.47 -15.32 25.43
CA ILE A 106 0.25 -14.12 25.91
C ILE A 106 1.36 -14.54 26.87
N ILE A 107 2.57 -14.73 26.33
CA ILE A 107 3.68 -15.41 26.98
C ILE A 107 4.67 -14.46 27.65
N ASP A 108 5.09 -14.79 28.87
CA ASP A 108 6.30 -14.23 29.47
C ASP A 108 7.54 -14.96 28.94
N ASN A 109 8.05 -14.48 27.80
CA ASN A 109 9.25 -15.02 27.18
C ASN A 109 10.55 -14.73 27.97
N THR A 110 10.52 -14.04 29.11
CA THR A 110 11.70 -13.87 30.00
C THR A 110 11.93 -15.09 30.90
N THR A 111 10.94 -15.99 30.97
CA THR A 111 10.98 -17.25 31.72
C THR A 111 11.42 -18.46 30.89
N SER A 112 11.57 -18.28 29.57
CA SER A 112 11.95 -19.33 28.62
C SER A 112 13.22 -20.07 29.07
N GLY A 113 13.14 -21.39 29.20
CA GLY A 113 14.24 -22.26 29.63
C GLY A 113 14.44 -22.39 31.14
N LYS A 114 13.65 -21.72 32.00
CA LYS A 114 13.80 -21.76 33.47
C LYS A 114 13.10 -22.95 34.16
N ALA A 115 12.88 -24.06 33.44
CA ALA A 115 12.24 -25.27 33.95
C ALA A 115 10.92 -25.01 34.70
N GLU A 116 10.90 -25.15 36.03
CA GLU A 116 9.69 -25.00 36.86
C GLU A 116 9.16 -23.55 36.93
N GLU A 117 10.00 -22.54 36.66
CA GLU A 117 9.60 -21.14 36.57
C GLU A 117 9.15 -20.71 35.16
N GLU A 118 9.18 -21.62 34.17
CA GLU A 118 8.79 -21.28 32.80
C GLU A 118 7.27 -21.05 32.67
N ASP A 119 6.87 -20.02 31.93
CA ASP A 119 5.47 -19.74 31.59
C ASP A 119 4.81 -21.02 31.00
N PRO A 120 3.73 -21.55 31.62
CA PRO A 120 3.09 -22.78 31.19
C PRO A 120 2.66 -22.79 29.72
N SER A 121 2.34 -21.62 29.16
CA SER A 121 1.99 -21.47 27.74
C SER A 121 3.17 -21.77 26.80
N ILE A 122 4.42 -21.55 27.23
CA ILE A 122 5.61 -21.93 26.46
C ILE A 122 5.78 -23.45 26.45
N THR A 123 5.55 -24.11 27.59
CA THR A 123 5.58 -25.58 27.68
C THR A 123 4.45 -26.23 26.88
N GLU A 124 3.24 -25.66 26.90
CA GLU A 124 2.13 -26.12 26.05
C GLU A 124 2.46 -25.94 24.56
N LEU A 125 2.96 -24.77 24.16
CA LEU A 125 3.36 -24.50 22.78
C LEU A 125 4.45 -25.47 22.31
N ARG A 126 5.46 -25.75 23.15
CA ARG A 126 6.51 -26.73 22.87
C ARG A 126 5.94 -28.14 22.67
N LYS A 127 4.96 -28.54 23.50
CA LYS A 127 4.25 -29.82 23.35
C LYS A 127 3.43 -29.87 22.05
N ALA A 128 2.76 -28.77 21.67
CA ALA A 128 2.01 -28.67 20.43
C ALA A 128 2.92 -28.74 19.19
N ILE A 129 4.06 -28.04 19.21
CA ILE A 129 5.07 -28.08 18.14
C ILE A 129 5.64 -29.50 17.99
N ASN A 130 6.07 -30.14 19.08
CA ASN A 130 6.58 -31.52 19.03
C ASN A 130 5.53 -32.51 18.49
N GLY A 131 4.27 -32.38 18.94
CA GLY A 131 3.16 -33.19 18.44
C GLY A 131 2.83 -32.97 16.96
N PHE A 132 3.15 -31.79 16.41
CA PHE A 132 3.00 -31.48 14.99
C PHE A 132 4.21 -31.96 14.16
N ILE A 133 5.44 -31.81 14.65
CA ILE A 133 6.66 -32.34 14.01
C ILE A 133 6.54 -33.85 13.81
N ASN A 134 6.02 -34.58 14.80
CA ASN A 134 5.79 -36.03 14.71
C ASN A 134 4.75 -36.42 13.64
N LYS A 135 3.95 -35.49 13.13
CA LYS A 135 3.01 -35.71 12.01
C LYS A 135 3.61 -35.32 10.64
N LEU A 136 4.68 -34.53 10.60
CA LEU A 136 5.38 -34.11 9.37
C LEU A 136 6.42 -35.14 8.88
N VAL A 137 6.34 -36.40 9.33
CA VAL A 137 7.29 -37.45 8.94
C VAL A 137 6.97 -37.94 7.53
N VAL A 138 7.60 -37.33 6.53
CA VAL A 138 7.56 -37.80 5.14
C VAL A 138 8.55 -38.96 4.97
N SER A 139 8.02 -40.14 4.65
CA SER A 139 8.85 -41.32 4.33
C SER A 139 9.75 -41.00 3.12
N THR A 140 11.05 -40.91 3.35
CA THR A 140 12.03 -40.45 2.36
C THR A 140 13.08 -41.54 2.12
N PRO A 141 13.38 -41.92 0.86
CA PRO A 141 14.41 -42.91 0.54
C PRO A 141 15.78 -42.57 1.13
N VAL A 142 16.51 -43.58 1.63
CA VAL A 142 17.80 -43.39 2.31
C VAL A 142 18.86 -42.79 1.38
N ASN A 143 18.84 -43.14 0.08
CA ASN A 143 19.70 -42.54 -0.94
C ASN A 143 19.41 -41.04 -1.15
N TRP A 144 18.15 -40.59 -1.05
CA TRP A 144 17.80 -39.16 -1.12
C TRP A 144 18.31 -38.41 0.12
N VAL A 145 18.21 -39.02 1.31
CA VAL A 145 18.78 -38.46 2.54
C VAL A 145 20.30 -38.36 2.44
N LEU A 146 20.98 -39.38 1.91
CA LEU A 146 22.44 -39.35 1.66
C LEU A 146 22.82 -38.24 0.66
N PHE A 147 22.09 -38.13 -0.45
CA PHE A 147 22.24 -37.08 -1.46
C PHE A 147 22.17 -35.67 -0.85
N ARG A 148 21.14 -35.39 -0.04
CA ARG A 148 21.05 -34.12 0.72
C ARG A 148 22.20 -33.96 1.71
N LYS A 149 22.68 -35.03 2.36
CA LYS A 149 23.80 -34.97 3.29
C LYS A 149 25.12 -34.62 2.60
N ILE A 150 25.33 -35.04 1.35
CA ILE A 150 26.48 -34.62 0.55
C ILE A 150 26.39 -33.13 0.24
N PHE A 151 25.23 -32.63 -0.21
CA PHE A 151 25.02 -31.19 -0.44
C PHE A 151 25.35 -30.34 0.81
N GLN A 152 24.93 -30.77 1.99
CA GLN A 152 25.26 -30.13 3.28
C GLN A 152 26.76 -30.16 3.66
N LYS A 153 27.60 -30.87 2.91
CA LYS A 153 29.06 -30.98 3.10
C LYS A 153 29.86 -30.34 1.97
N LEU A 154 29.23 -29.91 0.89
CA LEU A 154 29.88 -29.11 -0.14
C LEU A 154 30.14 -27.70 0.39
N ASN A 155 31.33 -27.16 0.13
CA ASN A 155 31.68 -25.78 0.47
C ASN A 155 31.36 -24.84 -0.70
N GLN A 156 30.12 -24.94 -1.20
CA GLN A 156 29.61 -24.23 -2.38
C GLN A 156 28.13 -23.91 -2.17
N ASP A 157 27.71 -22.69 -2.50
CA ASP A 157 26.30 -22.28 -2.39
C ASP A 157 25.45 -22.68 -3.61
N VAL A 158 26.10 -22.93 -4.76
CA VAL A 158 25.46 -23.28 -6.03
C VAL A 158 26.30 -24.33 -6.78
N ILE A 159 25.64 -25.30 -7.41
CA ILE A 159 26.26 -26.30 -8.30
C ILE A 159 25.50 -26.40 -9.63
N SER A 160 26.06 -27.04 -10.65
CA SER A 160 25.31 -27.33 -11.87
C SER A 160 24.35 -28.51 -11.69
N LEU A 161 23.32 -28.58 -12.54
CA LEU A 161 22.43 -29.75 -12.62
C LEU A 161 23.21 -31.03 -13.00
N SER A 162 24.29 -30.91 -13.78
CA SER A 162 25.17 -32.04 -14.13
C SER A 162 25.92 -32.57 -12.91
N ASP A 163 26.41 -31.69 -12.02
CA ASP A 163 27.05 -32.10 -10.77
C ASP A 163 26.05 -32.75 -9.83
N ALA A 164 24.83 -32.19 -9.74
CA ALA A 164 23.74 -32.80 -9.00
C ALA A 164 23.39 -34.20 -9.53
N ILE A 165 23.36 -34.40 -10.86
CA ILE A 165 23.16 -35.71 -11.47
C ILE A 165 24.30 -36.69 -11.11
N ALA A 166 25.56 -36.26 -11.19
CA ALA A 166 26.71 -37.08 -10.84
C ALA A 166 26.71 -37.50 -9.36
N ILE A 167 26.38 -36.57 -8.44
CA ILE A 167 26.21 -36.87 -7.01
C ILE A 167 25.01 -37.81 -6.79
N GLY A 168 23.92 -37.64 -7.55
CA GLY A 168 22.76 -38.52 -7.54
C GLY A 168 23.14 -39.96 -7.91
N ALA A 169 23.87 -40.14 -9.01
CA ALA A 169 24.39 -41.44 -9.45
C ALA A 169 25.29 -42.09 -8.39
N ALA A 170 26.18 -41.31 -7.76
CA ALA A 170 27.03 -41.78 -6.65
C ALA A 170 26.23 -42.20 -5.41
N CYS A 171 25.05 -41.63 -5.19
CA CYS A 171 24.09 -42.04 -4.16
C CYS A 171 23.17 -43.20 -4.59
N HIS A 172 23.34 -43.79 -5.78
CA HIS A 172 22.41 -44.75 -6.37
C HIS A 172 20.99 -44.17 -6.58
N ILE A 173 20.89 -42.94 -7.06
CA ILE A 173 19.68 -42.33 -7.60
C ILE A 173 19.79 -42.33 -9.14
N PRO A 174 18.81 -42.87 -9.89
CA PRO A 174 18.84 -42.80 -11.36
C PRO A 174 18.84 -41.35 -11.85
N GLU A 175 19.65 -41.04 -12.85
CA GLU A 175 19.80 -39.69 -13.42
C GLU A 175 18.46 -39.00 -13.74
N ALA A 176 17.54 -39.71 -14.40
CA ALA A 176 16.22 -39.19 -14.75
C ALA A 176 15.35 -38.79 -13.54
N VAL A 177 15.62 -39.34 -12.35
CA VAL A 177 14.88 -39.07 -11.11
C VAL A 177 15.48 -37.89 -10.34
N VAL A 178 16.75 -37.54 -10.56
CA VAL A 178 17.43 -36.45 -9.81
C VAL A 178 16.67 -35.11 -9.89
N PRO A 179 16.13 -34.65 -11.04
CA PRO A 179 15.31 -33.44 -11.09
C PRO A 179 14.04 -33.50 -10.23
N GLU A 180 13.48 -34.68 -9.97
CA GLU A 180 12.32 -34.87 -9.08
C GLU A 180 12.75 -34.80 -7.60
N VAL A 181 13.91 -35.38 -7.25
CA VAL A 181 14.51 -35.23 -5.91
C VAL A 181 14.82 -33.77 -5.60
N LEU A 182 15.29 -33.01 -6.60
CA LEU A 182 15.53 -31.58 -6.47
C LEU A 182 14.24 -30.78 -6.28
N LYS A 183 13.15 -31.11 -7.00
CA LYS A 183 11.82 -30.52 -6.78
C LYS A 183 11.29 -30.81 -5.37
N PHE A 184 11.41 -32.06 -4.91
CA PHE A 184 11.03 -32.45 -3.55
C PHE A 184 11.77 -31.62 -2.49
N TYR A 185 13.09 -31.43 -2.63
CA TYR A 185 13.84 -30.56 -1.71
C TYR A 185 13.62 -29.06 -1.93
N HIS A 186 13.13 -28.64 -3.10
CA HIS A 186 12.69 -27.27 -3.37
C HIS A 186 11.38 -26.94 -2.63
N GLU A 187 10.39 -27.82 -2.69
CA GLU A 187 9.12 -27.69 -1.95
C GLU A 187 9.34 -27.69 -0.43
N LEU A 188 10.31 -28.46 0.07
CA LEU A 188 10.74 -28.42 1.47
C LEU A 188 11.58 -27.19 1.84
N GLY A 189 11.87 -26.27 0.90
CA GLY A 189 12.73 -25.11 1.13
C GLY A 189 14.17 -25.44 1.53
N ALA A 190 14.64 -26.65 1.20
CA ALA A 190 15.95 -27.17 1.59
C ALA A 190 17.05 -26.88 0.56
N VAL A 191 16.67 -26.74 -0.72
CA VAL A 191 17.47 -26.26 -1.85
C VAL A 191 16.57 -25.36 -2.70
N LEU A 192 17.10 -24.63 -3.68
CA LEU A 192 16.28 -23.97 -4.70
C LEU A 192 16.67 -24.47 -6.10
N TYR A 193 15.67 -24.86 -6.88
CA TYR A 193 15.83 -25.40 -8.23
C TYR A 193 14.69 -24.86 -9.08
N TYR A 194 15.01 -24.09 -10.12
CA TYR A 194 14.04 -23.34 -10.93
C TYR A 194 14.08 -23.78 -12.41
N PRO A 195 13.62 -25.00 -12.74
CA PRO A 195 13.65 -25.53 -14.11
C PRO A 195 12.84 -24.72 -15.12
N GLN A 196 11.92 -23.86 -14.64
CA GLN A 196 11.07 -22.98 -15.45
C GLN A 196 11.68 -21.61 -15.79
N ILE A 197 12.91 -21.33 -15.33
CA ILE A 197 13.64 -20.07 -15.54
C ILE A 197 14.88 -20.40 -16.37
N GLU A 198 15.04 -19.81 -17.56
CA GLU A 198 15.96 -20.30 -18.59
C GLU A 198 17.43 -20.21 -18.13
N GLY A 199 17.83 -19.11 -17.49
CA GLY A 199 19.16 -18.94 -16.92
C GLY A 199 19.47 -19.81 -15.69
N LEU A 200 18.43 -20.23 -14.95
CA LEU A 200 18.58 -20.99 -13.70
C LEU A 200 18.25 -22.48 -13.82
N LYS A 201 17.65 -22.95 -14.93
CA LYS A 201 17.22 -24.36 -15.10
C LYS A 201 18.35 -25.39 -14.94
N ASN A 202 19.58 -24.98 -15.20
CA ASN A 202 20.78 -25.81 -15.11
C ASN A 202 21.58 -25.58 -13.80
N LYS A 203 21.04 -24.85 -12.83
CA LYS A 203 21.68 -24.54 -11.54
C LYS A 203 20.86 -25.05 -10.38
N VAL A 204 21.55 -25.53 -9.34
CA VAL A 204 20.96 -25.95 -8.07
C VAL A 204 21.57 -25.12 -6.96
N ILE A 205 20.75 -24.31 -6.30
CA ILE A 205 21.15 -23.46 -5.18
C ILE A 205 21.04 -24.30 -3.91
N LEU A 206 22.18 -24.61 -3.30
CA LEU A 206 22.29 -25.47 -2.11
C LEU A 206 21.95 -24.73 -0.81
N SER A 207 22.10 -23.41 -0.80
CA SER A 207 21.91 -22.56 0.38
C SER A 207 20.81 -21.51 0.12
N PRO A 208 19.54 -21.81 0.45
CA PRO A 208 18.44 -20.86 0.29
C PRO A 208 18.65 -19.56 1.09
N LYS A 209 19.27 -19.64 2.28
CA LYS A 209 19.61 -18.44 3.07
C LYS A 209 20.58 -17.55 2.32
N TRP A 210 21.70 -18.08 1.84
CA TRP A 210 22.70 -17.31 1.09
C TRP A 210 22.10 -16.63 -0.14
N PHE A 211 21.17 -17.30 -0.83
CA PHE A 211 20.52 -16.74 -2.02
C PHE A 211 19.56 -15.60 -1.65
N VAL A 212 18.79 -15.75 -0.57
CA VAL A 212 17.97 -14.68 -0.01
C VAL A 212 18.82 -13.50 0.45
N ASP A 213 19.96 -13.74 1.11
CA ASP A 213 20.90 -12.68 1.50
C ASP A 213 21.49 -11.98 0.25
N THR A 214 21.80 -12.74 -0.82
CA THR A 214 22.35 -12.22 -2.08
C THR A 214 21.37 -11.31 -2.83
N ILE A 215 20.11 -11.73 -3.00
CA ILE A 215 19.04 -10.86 -3.54
C ILE A 215 18.77 -9.71 -2.55
N GLY A 216 18.84 -10.02 -1.26
CA GLY A 216 18.67 -9.12 -0.12
C GLY A 216 19.45 -7.83 -0.30
N LYS A 217 20.73 -7.88 -0.68
CA LYS A 217 21.60 -6.70 -0.91
C LYS A 217 20.93 -5.54 -1.65
N VAL A 218 20.16 -5.82 -2.70
CA VAL A 218 19.41 -4.79 -3.44
C VAL A 218 18.08 -4.46 -2.78
N LEU A 219 17.35 -5.46 -2.27
CA LEU A 219 16.01 -5.27 -1.68
C LEU A 219 16.02 -4.60 -0.29
N THR A 220 17.09 -4.77 0.48
CA THR A 220 17.30 -4.16 1.81
C THR A 220 18.15 -2.89 1.74
N LEU A 221 18.67 -2.54 0.56
CA LEU A 221 19.60 -1.42 0.34
C LEU A 221 20.93 -1.58 1.12
N GLU A 222 21.41 -2.80 1.29
CA GLU A 222 22.69 -3.10 1.95
C GLU A 222 23.85 -2.45 1.18
N GLY A 223 24.74 -1.76 1.89
CA GLY A 223 25.81 -0.96 1.27
C GLY A 223 25.37 0.43 0.76
N CYS A 224 24.14 0.87 1.06
CA CYS A 224 23.69 2.25 0.83
C CYS A 224 24.12 3.24 1.96
N GLU A 225 24.77 2.76 3.01
CA GLU A 225 25.13 3.56 4.21
C GLU A 225 26.46 4.32 4.09
N GLU A 226 26.77 5.13 5.11
CA GLU A 226 27.58 6.36 5.03
C GLU A 226 29.10 6.17 4.78
N GLY A 227 29.45 5.67 3.60
CA GLY A 227 30.81 5.70 3.03
C GLY A 227 30.87 6.34 1.65
N TRP A 228 29.77 6.31 0.90
CA TRP A 228 29.54 7.10 -0.31
C TRP A 228 28.27 7.93 -0.14
N SER A 229 28.35 9.24 -0.41
CA SER A 229 27.16 10.04 -0.74
C SER A 229 26.59 9.50 -2.06
N GLY A 230 25.63 8.57 -1.91
CA GLY A 230 25.33 7.49 -2.84
C GLY A 230 25.39 7.83 -4.32
N THR A 231 26.03 6.96 -5.11
CA THR A 231 26.07 7.11 -6.58
C THR A 231 24.64 7.26 -7.12
N ARG A 232 24.48 8.02 -8.22
CA ARG A 232 23.17 8.26 -8.87
C ARG A 232 22.33 6.98 -9.05
N ARG A 233 22.98 5.82 -9.19
CA ARG A 233 22.36 4.50 -9.31
C ARG A 233 21.62 4.08 -8.04
N TRP A 234 22.24 4.15 -6.86
CA TRP A 234 21.58 3.83 -5.58
C TRP A 234 20.47 4.82 -5.23
N PHE A 235 20.64 6.11 -5.57
CA PHE A 235 19.58 7.11 -5.41
C PHE A 235 18.31 6.72 -6.18
N LEU A 236 18.45 6.25 -7.43
CA LEU A 236 17.34 5.80 -8.27
C LEU A 236 16.61 4.59 -7.71
N VAL A 237 17.33 3.62 -7.14
CA VAL A 237 16.72 2.48 -6.44
C VAL A 237 15.89 2.99 -5.26
N ARG A 238 16.51 3.73 -4.32
CA ARG A 238 15.86 4.20 -3.08
C ARG A 238 14.69 5.17 -3.30
N ASN A 239 14.75 6.03 -4.31
CA ASN A 239 13.77 7.12 -4.49
C ASN A 239 12.76 6.91 -5.61
N ASN A 240 13.10 6.09 -6.62
CA ASN A 240 12.27 5.85 -7.80
C ASN A 240 11.97 4.36 -7.99
N GLY A 241 12.58 3.46 -7.22
CA GLY A 241 12.47 2.02 -7.41
C GLY A 241 13.18 1.54 -8.67
N ILE A 242 14.09 2.33 -9.25
CA ILE A 242 14.74 2.04 -10.54
C ILE A 242 16.13 1.46 -10.33
N LEU A 243 16.25 0.15 -10.57
CA LEU A 243 17.49 -0.61 -10.60
C LEU A 243 18.06 -0.60 -12.04
N VAL A 244 19.31 -0.18 -12.19
CA VAL A 244 19.98 -0.06 -13.49
C VAL A 244 21.08 -1.12 -13.66
N GLN A 245 21.30 -1.56 -14.90
CA GLN A 245 22.24 -2.65 -15.21
C GLN A 245 23.65 -2.51 -14.61
N PRO A 246 24.34 -1.36 -14.72
CA PRO A 246 25.65 -1.20 -14.09
C PRO A 246 25.64 -1.35 -12.56
N LEU A 247 24.49 -1.22 -11.89
CA LEU A 247 24.41 -1.39 -10.43
C LEU A 247 24.23 -2.86 -10.04
N TYR A 248 23.28 -3.57 -10.65
CA TYR A 248 23.08 -4.99 -10.29
C TYR A 248 24.26 -5.86 -10.69
N GLN A 249 24.96 -5.50 -11.78
CA GLN A 249 26.22 -6.16 -12.15
C GLN A 249 27.29 -5.97 -11.07
N GLU A 250 27.47 -4.74 -10.56
CA GLU A 250 28.44 -4.42 -9.49
C GLU A 250 28.09 -5.11 -8.16
N VAL A 251 26.81 -5.14 -7.77
CA VAL A 251 26.36 -5.73 -6.49
C VAL A 251 26.43 -7.26 -6.48
N TRP A 252 26.19 -7.91 -7.63
CA TRP A 252 26.12 -9.37 -7.73
C TRP A 252 27.33 -10.04 -8.43
N GLN A 253 28.34 -9.29 -8.86
CA GLN A 253 29.54 -9.80 -9.56
C GLN A 253 30.25 -10.98 -8.87
N SER A 254 30.20 -11.05 -7.53
CA SER A 254 30.86 -12.08 -6.72
C SER A 254 29.91 -13.17 -6.21
N SER A 255 28.66 -13.23 -6.70
CA SER A 255 27.66 -14.20 -6.25
C SER A 255 27.78 -15.59 -6.89
N GLY A 256 28.59 -15.77 -7.94
CA GLY A 256 28.68 -17.06 -8.65
C GLY A 256 27.43 -17.43 -9.47
N ILE A 257 26.40 -16.57 -9.47
CA ILE A 257 25.27 -16.58 -10.41
C ILE A 257 25.43 -15.34 -11.30
N ASP A 258 25.10 -15.45 -12.59
CA ASP A 258 25.15 -14.27 -13.47
C ASP A 258 24.09 -13.25 -13.01
N PRO A 259 24.43 -11.97 -12.81
CA PRO A 259 23.47 -10.94 -12.41
C PRO A 259 22.21 -10.86 -13.28
N GLU A 260 22.28 -11.20 -14.56
CA GLU A 260 21.11 -11.25 -15.47
C GLU A 260 20.16 -12.41 -15.13
N GLU A 261 20.66 -13.55 -14.62
CA GLU A 261 19.84 -14.70 -14.20
C GLU A 261 19.08 -14.39 -12.89
N ILE A 262 19.69 -13.60 -12.00
CA ILE A 262 19.03 -13.08 -10.80
C ILE A 262 17.90 -12.11 -11.21
N ILE A 263 18.14 -11.25 -12.20
CA ILE A 263 17.11 -10.38 -12.78
C ILE A 263 15.98 -11.20 -13.43
N GLU A 264 16.30 -12.27 -14.17
CA GLU A 264 15.30 -13.15 -14.78
C GLU A 264 14.36 -13.74 -13.71
N LEU A 265 14.93 -14.19 -12.57
CA LEU A 265 14.14 -14.66 -11.43
C LEU A 265 13.26 -13.57 -10.81
N LEU A 266 13.79 -12.36 -10.62
CA LEU A 266 13.00 -11.24 -10.09
C LEU A 266 11.86 -10.84 -11.04
N VAL A 267 12.05 -10.92 -12.36
CA VAL A 267 11.01 -10.67 -13.36
C VAL A 267 9.98 -11.82 -13.37
N HIS A 268 10.44 -13.08 -13.32
CA HIS A 268 9.57 -14.26 -13.27
C HIS A 268 8.58 -14.21 -12.09
N PHE A 269 9.05 -13.84 -10.89
CA PHE A 269 8.21 -13.69 -9.70
C PHE A 269 7.51 -12.32 -9.56
N ARG A 270 7.56 -11.48 -10.61
CA ARG A 270 7.01 -10.11 -10.66
C ARG A 270 7.51 -9.18 -9.56
N LEU A 271 8.70 -9.43 -9.04
CA LEU A 271 9.41 -8.55 -8.10
C LEU A 271 10.09 -7.38 -8.81
N ALA A 272 10.40 -7.55 -10.11
CA ALA A 272 10.90 -6.52 -11.00
C ALA A 272 10.08 -6.47 -12.31
N ALA A 273 9.97 -5.30 -12.92
CA ALA A 273 9.49 -5.11 -14.28
C ALA A 273 10.54 -4.38 -15.12
N GLN A 274 10.87 -4.87 -16.32
CA GLN A 274 11.73 -4.12 -17.22
C GLN A 274 10.98 -2.87 -17.71
N VAL A 275 11.61 -1.71 -17.60
CA VAL A 275 11.04 -0.41 -17.98
C VAL A 275 12.08 0.43 -18.72
N GLN A 276 11.64 1.50 -19.38
CA GLN A 276 12.54 2.53 -19.90
C GLN A 276 12.13 3.88 -19.34
N THR A 277 13.04 4.52 -18.60
CA THR A 277 12.82 5.84 -18.00
C THR A 277 13.83 6.86 -18.53
N GLU A 278 13.50 8.14 -18.42
CA GLU A 278 14.41 9.26 -18.70
C GLU A 278 15.38 9.54 -17.53
N LEU A 279 15.22 8.83 -16.41
CA LEU A 279 16.02 9.04 -15.19
C LEU A 279 17.46 8.53 -15.33
N TYR A 280 17.75 7.68 -16.32
CA TYR A 280 19.06 7.12 -16.60
C TYR A 280 19.26 6.87 -18.11
N ASP A 281 20.50 6.66 -18.52
CA ASP A 281 20.89 6.39 -19.91
C ASP A 281 20.15 5.15 -20.47
N SER A 282 19.53 5.31 -21.64
CA SER A 282 18.68 4.30 -22.29
C SER A 282 19.44 3.16 -22.96
N ARG A 283 20.78 3.22 -23.00
CA ARG A 283 21.62 2.11 -23.47
C ARG A 283 21.71 0.96 -22.47
N PHE A 284 21.39 1.21 -21.20
CA PHE A 284 21.42 0.22 -20.13
C PHE A 284 20.01 -0.26 -19.79
N LYS A 285 19.87 -1.55 -19.48
CA LYS A 285 18.60 -2.08 -18.98
C LYS A 285 18.22 -1.42 -17.65
N GLN A 286 16.93 -1.13 -17.47
CA GLN A 286 16.36 -0.53 -16.26
C GLN A 286 15.18 -1.38 -15.79
N TYR A 287 15.05 -1.55 -14.47
CA TYR A 287 14.01 -2.38 -13.86
C TYR A 287 13.34 -1.63 -12.71
N PHE A 288 12.00 -1.68 -12.68
CA PHE A 288 11.18 -1.13 -11.62
C PHE A 288 10.93 -2.19 -10.53
N LEU A 289 11.39 -1.90 -9.32
CA LEU A 289 11.28 -2.71 -8.11
C LEU A 289 10.51 -1.92 -7.03
N PRO A 290 9.17 -1.96 -6.99
CA PRO A 290 8.39 -1.16 -6.06
C PRO A 290 8.61 -1.53 -4.58
N ALA A 291 9.12 -2.73 -4.28
CA ALA A 291 9.35 -3.21 -2.91
C ALA A 291 10.35 -2.36 -2.11
N VAL A 292 11.36 -1.79 -2.77
CA VAL A 292 12.47 -1.03 -2.14
C VAL A 292 12.11 0.42 -1.80
N LEU A 293 10.97 0.90 -2.30
CA LEU A 293 10.49 2.25 -2.08
C LEU A 293 10.06 2.47 -0.62
N PRO A 294 9.99 3.72 -0.14
CA PRO A 294 9.35 4.05 1.13
C PRO A 294 7.83 3.89 1.07
N GLY A 295 7.18 3.75 2.21
CA GLY A 295 5.72 3.74 2.34
C GLY A 295 5.09 5.14 2.23
N TYR A 296 3.96 5.25 1.55
CA TYR A 296 3.09 6.42 1.53
C TYR A 296 2.17 6.44 2.76
N THR A 297 2.15 7.55 3.48
CA THR A 297 1.44 7.75 4.76
C THR A 297 0.37 8.86 4.73
N GLY A 298 0.16 9.47 3.56
CA GLY A 298 -0.87 10.50 3.35
C GLY A 298 -2.27 9.93 3.07
N ASP A 299 -3.19 10.81 2.67
CA ASP A 299 -4.57 10.46 2.32
C ASP A 299 -4.61 9.72 0.96
N PRO A 300 -5.16 8.49 0.88
CA PRO A 300 -5.30 7.79 -0.41
C PRO A 300 -6.12 8.59 -1.43
N ASN A 301 -7.08 9.42 -0.98
CA ASN A 301 -7.91 10.25 -1.85
C ASN A 301 -7.22 11.54 -2.31
N GLU A 302 -6.04 11.86 -1.79
CA GLU A 302 -5.23 13.00 -2.24
C GLU A 302 -4.92 12.83 -3.74
N ALA A 303 -5.45 13.73 -4.57
CA ALA A 303 -5.09 13.82 -5.98
C ALA A 303 -4.14 15.00 -6.21
N GLN A 304 -3.31 14.92 -7.26
CA GLN A 304 -2.54 16.08 -7.69
C GLN A 304 -3.48 17.23 -8.10
N PRO A 305 -3.15 18.49 -7.80
CA PRO A 305 -3.98 19.62 -8.22
C PRO A 305 -3.91 19.81 -9.74
N GLY A 306 -5.02 20.25 -10.34
CA GLY A 306 -5.06 20.67 -11.74
C GLY A 306 -5.82 19.75 -12.71
N TYR A 307 -6.27 18.57 -12.26
CA TYR A 307 -7.16 17.73 -13.05
C TYR A 307 -8.46 18.48 -13.41
N LYS A 308 -9.05 18.11 -14.54
CA LYS A 308 -10.34 18.61 -15.06
C LYS A 308 -11.45 17.59 -14.84
N LEU A 309 -11.14 16.29 -14.96
CA LEU A 309 -12.06 15.19 -14.67
C LEU A 309 -11.38 14.18 -13.72
N ARG A 310 -12.18 13.56 -12.86
CA ARG A 310 -11.80 12.48 -11.95
C ARG A 310 -12.96 11.50 -11.84
N ALA A 311 -12.70 10.21 -12.05
CA ALA A 311 -13.70 9.17 -11.80
C ALA A 311 -13.91 8.96 -10.30
N SER A 312 -15.06 8.43 -9.87
CA SER A 312 -15.19 8.00 -8.47
C SER A 312 -14.19 6.87 -8.19
N PRO A 313 -13.59 6.76 -7.01
CA PRO A 313 -12.63 5.69 -6.75
C PRO A 313 -13.24 4.30 -6.94
N VAL A 314 -12.41 3.36 -7.40
CA VAL A 314 -12.77 1.93 -7.49
C VAL A 314 -11.84 1.13 -6.58
N HIS A 315 -12.40 0.17 -5.86
CA HIS A 315 -11.69 -0.70 -4.93
C HIS A 315 -11.62 -2.12 -5.48
N ILE A 316 -10.40 -2.63 -5.66
CA ILE A 316 -10.16 -4.07 -5.84
C ILE A 316 -10.08 -4.69 -4.45
N THR A 317 -11.08 -5.46 -4.05
CA THR A 317 -11.16 -6.14 -2.75
C THR A 317 -11.00 -7.64 -2.91
N PHE A 318 -10.72 -8.34 -1.81
CA PHE A 318 -10.50 -9.79 -1.77
C PHE A 318 -11.51 -10.44 -0.83
N THR A 319 -11.86 -11.71 -1.05
CA THR A 319 -12.84 -12.47 -0.24
C THR A 319 -12.51 -12.45 1.25
N THR A 320 -11.22 -12.55 1.60
CA THR A 320 -10.72 -12.48 2.99
C THR A 320 -10.80 -11.09 3.62
N GLY A 321 -11.17 -10.04 2.87
CA GLY A 321 -11.30 -8.66 3.34
C GLY A 321 -9.99 -7.86 3.45
N TYR A 322 -8.87 -8.42 2.99
CA TYR A 322 -7.54 -7.78 3.05
C TYR A 322 -6.74 -8.01 1.77
N VAL A 323 -5.93 -7.02 1.36
CA VAL A 323 -4.98 -7.18 0.26
C VAL A 323 -3.86 -8.14 0.68
N PRO A 324 -3.58 -9.22 -0.08
CA PRO A 324 -2.49 -10.14 0.26
C PRO A 324 -1.11 -9.44 0.22
N PRO A 325 -0.22 -9.68 1.21
CA PRO A 325 1.13 -9.13 1.25
C PRO A 325 1.91 -9.37 -0.03
N GLY A 326 2.45 -8.28 -0.59
CA GLY A 326 3.19 -8.32 -1.85
C GLY A 326 2.34 -8.60 -3.10
N PHE A 327 1.00 -8.58 -3.01
CA PHE A 327 0.13 -8.52 -4.20
C PHE A 327 0.25 -7.15 -4.86
N PHE A 328 0.11 -6.05 -4.10
CA PHE A 328 0.18 -4.69 -4.64
C PHE A 328 1.49 -4.42 -5.40
N THR A 329 2.65 -4.79 -4.84
CA THR A 329 3.94 -4.59 -5.49
C THR A 329 4.07 -5.38 -6.79
N ARG A 330 3.51 -6.59 -6.85
CA ARG A 330 3.43 -7.41 -8.08
C ARG A 330 2.41 -6.90 -9.09
N LEU A 331 1.33 -6.28 -8.64
CA LEU A 331 0.37 -5.59 -9.50
C LEU A 331 1.04 -4.37 -10.15
N ALA A 332 1.76 -3.57 -9.36
CA ALA A 332 2.48 -2.40 -9.87
C ALA A 332 3.56 -2.78 -10.91
N THR A 333 4.30 -3.88 -10.73
CA THR A 333 5.22 -4.39 -11.77
C THR A 333 4.47 -4.93 -12.98
N ALA A 334 3.40 -5.72 -12.80
CA ALA A 334 2.58 -6.22 -13.91
C ALA A 334 2.00 -5.08 -14.75
N VAL A 335 1.54 -3.99 -14.13
CA VAL A 335 1.04 -2.79 -14.81
C VAL A 335 2.18 -2.05 -15.53
N ALA A 336 3.35 -1.90 -14.90
CA ALA A 336 4.54 -1.28 -15.50
C ALA A 336 5.09 -2.01 -16.75
N THR A 337 4.75 -3.29 -16.96
CA THR A 337 5.11 -4.02 -18.20
C THR A 337 4.21 -3.74 -19.40
N ASN A 338 3.10 -2.99 -19.26
CA ASN A 338 2.20 -2.70 -20.38
C ASN A 338 2.74 -1.58 -21.27
N SER A 339 2.74 -1.78 -22.59
CA SER A 339 3.27 -0.81 -23.58
C SER A 339 2.54 0.53 -23.62
N ASN A 340 1.27 0.57 -23.19
CA ASN A 340 0.45 1.78 -23.16
C ASN A 340 0.58 2.53 -21.83
N VAL A 341 1.40 2.03 -20.90
CA VAL A 341 1.60 2.57 -19.56
C VAL A 341 3.02 3.13 -19.42
N LYS A 342 3.15 4.25 -18.70
CA LYS A 342 4.43 4.78 -18.24
C LYS A 342 4.37 5.06 -16.74
N LEU A 343 5.48 4.83 -16.03
CA LEU A 343 5.62 5.24 -14.63
C LEU A 343 5.67 6.78 -14.56
N ASN A 344 4.81 7.39 -13.73
CA ASN A 344 4.83 8.82 -13.49
C ASN A 344 5.51 9.10 -12.14
N PHE A 345 6.71 9.70 -12.18
CA PHE A 345 7.55 9.91 -11.00
C PHE A 345 7.27 11.22 -10.24
N ASP A 346 6.45 12.12 -10.79
CA ASP A 346 6.27 13.52 -10.36
C ASP A 346 7.57 14.33 -10.24
N ASN A 347 8.01 14.85 -11.38
CA ASN A 347 9.01 15.91 -11.40
C ASN A 347 8.33 17.28 -11.48
N ALA A 348 8.35 18.03 -10.37
CA ALA A 348 8.16 19.48 -10.39
C ALA A 348 9.39 20.21 -10.98
N LYS A 349 9.86 19.76 -12.16
CA LYS A 349 10.72 20.38 -13.18
C LYS A 349 11.44 19.31 -14.02
N ALA A 350 11.53 19.57 -15.33
CA ALA A 350 12.54 18.96 -16.19
C ALA A 350 13.95 19.10 -15.57
N VAL A 351 14.82 18.11 -15.79
CA VAL A 351 16.25 18.22 -15.49
C VAL A 351 16.90 19.17 -16.50
N PRO A 352 17.36 20.38 -16.13
CA PRO A 352 18.13 21.22 -17.01
C PRO A 352 19.61 20.87 -16.86
N THR A 353 20.34 20.88 -17.96
CA THR A 353 21.80 20.79 -17.99
C THR A 353 22.46 21.86 -17.10
N ALA A 354 23.58 21.50 -16.49
CA ALA A 354 24.11 22.18 -15.31
C ALA A 354 24.47 23.68 -15.48
N GLY A 355 23.96 24.50 -14.56
CA GLY A 355 24.38 25.88 -14.31
C GLY A 355 24.57 26.15 -12.81
N PHE A 356 25.54 26.99 -12.44
CA PHE A 356 25.84 27.31 -11.03
C PHE A 356 24.70 28.07 -10.33
N PHE A 357 24.06 29.02 -11.03
CA PHE A 357 22.97 29.82 -10.50
C PHE A 357 21.68 29.00 -10.28
N ASP A 358 21.44 27.96 -11.08
CA ASP A 358 20.32 27.05 -10.87
C ASP A 358 20.43 26.29 -9.55
N ARG A 359 21.65 25.89 -9.13
CA ARG A 359 21.85 25.27 -7.81
C ARG A 359 21.42 26.19 -6.67
N LEU A 360 21.73 27.49 -6.74
CA LEU A 360 21.35 28.44 -5.70
C LEU A 360 19.81 28.66 -5.66
N ALA A 361 19.18 28.75 -6.83
CA ALA A 361 17.72 28.83 -6.96
C ALA A 361 17.01 27.54 -6.52
N ILE A 362 17.64 26.37 -6.69
CA ILE A 362 17.18 25.08 -6.18
C ILE A 362 17.25 25.06 -4.65
N THR A 363 18.38 25.40 -4.03
CA THR A 363 18.53 25.43 -2.56
C THR A 363 17.52 26.36 -1.88
N MET A 364 17.16 27.48 -2.51
CA MET A 364 16.13 28.39 -1.99
C MET A 364 14.69 27.92 -2.24
N LYS A 365 14.38 27.24 -3.36
CA LYS A 365 13.02 26.71 -3.62
C LYS A 365 12.72 25.39 -2.90
N LEU A 366 13.73 24.57 -2.63
CA LEU A 366 13.60 23.31 -1.86
C LEU A 366 13.09 23.52 -0.43
N ARG A 367 13.34 24.68 0.19
CA ARG A 367 12.91 24.97 1.57
C ARG A 367 11.42 25.28 1.75
N LEU A 368 10.64 25.39 0.67
CA LEU A 368 9.25 25.92 0.74
C LEU A 368 8.19 25.11 -0.03
N LYS A 369 8.53 23.96 -0.63
CA LYS A 369 7.55 23.03 -1.18
C LYS A 369 7.86 21.61 -0.74
N VAL A 370 6.87 20.96 -0.13
CA VAL A 370 6.89 19.50 0.08
C VAL A 370 6.96 18.84 -1.29
N GLU A 371 8.09 18.21 -1.60
CA GLU A 371 8.25 17.41 -2.82
C GLU A 371 7.35 16.17 -2.72
N ARG A 372 6.21 16.22 -3.42
CA ARG A 372 5.33 15.05 -3.60
C ARG A 372 5.98 14.14 -4.64
N LYS A 373 6.28 12.90 -4.25
CA LYS A 373 6.74 11.85 -5.17
C LYS A 373 5.52 11.16 -5.78
N GLY A 374 5.60 10.76 -7.05
CA GLY A 374 4.51 10.01 -7.70
C GLY A 374 4.44 8.53 -7.30
N ILE A 375 5.49 8.00 -6.64
CA ILE A 375 5.71 6.56 -6.48
C ILE A 375 6.28 6.22 -5.08
N TYR A 376 5.66 5.23 -4.45
CA TYR A 376 5.91 4.65 -3.12
C TYR A 376 5.60 3.14 -3.13
N ARG A 377 5.99 2.40 -2.08
CA ARG A 377 5.80 0.94 -1.98
C ARG A 377 4.33 0.49 -2.08
N ASN A 378 3.42 1.29 -1.56
CA ASN A 378 1.97 1.06 -1.48
C ASN A 378 1.17 2.11 -2.29
N ARG A 379 1.82 2.95 -3.11
CA ARG A 379 1.14 3.94 -3.95
C ARG A 379 1.94 4.25 -5.22
N VAL A 380 1.39 4.02 -6.40
CA VAL A 380 2.10 4.26 -7.68
C VAL A 380 1.22 5.01 -8.67
N CYS A 381 1.73 6.13 -9.20
CA CYS A 381 1.14 6.87 -10.31
C CYS A 381 1.65 6.35 -11.66
N PHE A 382 0.73 6.22 -12.61
CA PHE A 382 0.97 5.76 -13.98
C PHE A 382 0.27 6.68 -14.97
N SER A 383 0.89 6.92 -16.11
CA SER A 383 0.24 7.57 -17.26
C SER A 383 -0.17 6.52 -18.30
N TYR A 384 -1.37 6.65 -18.84
CA TYR A 384 -2.01 5.72 -19.78
C TYR A 384 -2.30 6.40 -21.13
N GLY A 385 -1.92 5.74 -22.23
CA GLY A 385 -2.27 6.15 -23.59
C GLY A 385 -1.50 7.36 -24.14
N HIS A 386 -1.98 7.90 -25.27
CA HIS A 386 -1.51 9.17 -25.81
C HIS A 386 -2.64 9.91 -26.57
N PRO A 387 -3.03 11.14 -26.17
CA PRO A 387 -2.57 11.88 -24.99
C PRO A 387 -2.78 11.10 -23.68
N THR A 388 -2.05 11.48 -22.63
CA THR A 388 -1.97 10.71 -21.39
C THR A 388 -3.04 11.13 -20.38
N ASP A 389 -3.81 10.16 -19.90
CA ASP A 389 -4.53 10.24 -18.63
C ASP A 389 -3.72 9.58 -17.53
N ASP A 390 -3.77 10.07 -16.31
CA ASP A 390 -3.08 9.44 -15.18
C ASP A 390 -4.02 8.53 -14.39
N PHE A 391 -3.49 7.44 -13.87
CA PHE A 391 -4.16 6.63 -12.85
C PHE A 391 -3.22 6.29 -11.70
N VAL A 392 -3.77 6.25 -10.50
CA VAL A 392 -3.03 5.99 -9.26
C VAL A 392 -3.58 4.73 -8.62
N LEU A 393 -2.69 3.80 -8.32
CA LEU A 393 -3.00 2.62 -7.50
C LEU A 393 -2.49 2.84 -6.08
N THR A 394 -3.33 2.63 -5.07
CA THR A 394 -2.97 2.75 -3.65
C THR A 394 -3.45 1.55 -2.85
N ASP A 395 -2.58 0.83 -2.16
CA ASP A 395 -2.99 -0.19 -1.16
C ASP A 395 -3.47 0.53 0.11
N VAL A 396 -4.76 0.39 0.40
CA VAL A 396 -5.46 0.94 1.58
C VAL A 396 -5.81 -0.17 2.59
N ASN A 397 -4.97 -1.20 2.67
CA ASN A 397 -5.05 -2.39 3.52
C ASN A 397 -6.18 -3.38 3.20
N LYS A 398 -7.41 -2.90 3.10
CA LYS A 398 -8.61 -3.70 2.82
C LYS A 398 -8.94 -3.79 1.32
N ALA A 399 -8.38 -2.88 0.54
CA ALA A 399 -8.58 -2.77 -0.90
C ALA A 399 -7.32 -2.20 -1.58
N ILE A 400 -7.21 -2.40 -2.89
CA ILE A 400 -6.40 -1.54 -3.74
C ILE A 400 -7.33 -0.50 -4.36
N GLN A 401 -7.15 0.76 -3.96
CA GLN A 401 -7.87 1.90 -4.50
C GLN A 401 -7.28 2.29 -5.86
N VAL A 402 -8.16 2.55 -6.82
CA VAL A 402 -7.88 2.98 -8.19
C VAL A 402 -8.52 4.35 -8.39
N ASP A 403 -7.69 5.35 -8.65
CA ASP A 403 -8.10 6.70 -9.05
C ASP A 403 -7.67 6.96 -10.50
N VAL A 404 -8.53 7.59 -11.29
CA VAL A 404 -8.23 7.99 -12.68
C VAL A 404 -8.49 9.49 -12.84
N LEU A 405 -7.55 10.19 -13.47
CA LEU A 405 -7.45 11.65 -13.54
C LEU A 405 -7.14 12.10 -14.97
N ARG A 406 -7.89 13.09 -15.48
CA ARG A 406 -7.62 13.77 -16.77
C ARG A 406 -7.30 15.24 -16.53
N TYR A 407 -6.20 15.73 -17.11
CA TYR A 407 -5.76 17.14 -16.94
C TYR A 407 -6.22 18.10 -18.04
N VAL A 408 -6.90 17.60 -19.08
CA VAL A 408 -7.48 18.39 -20.17
C VAL A 408 -9.03 18.35 -20.12
N PRO A 409 -9.74 19.33 -20.67
CA PRO A 409 -11.20 19.25 -20.83
C PRO A 409 -11.60 18.05 -21.73
N GLU A 410 -12.78 17.49 -21.53
CA GLU A 410 -13.27 16.33 -22.30
C GLU A 410 -13.23 16.56 -23.81
N SER A 411 -13.64 17.76 -24.25
CA SER A 411 -13.63 18.19 -25.66
C SER A 411 -12.23 18.34 -26.28
N SER A 412 -11.17 18.27 -25.47
CA SER A 412 -9.78 18.41 -25.91
C SER A 412 -9.02 17.08 -26.01
N HIS A 413 -9.67 15.97 -25.66
CA HIS A 413 -9.08 14.63 -25.71
C HIS A 413 -9.73 13.77 -26.80
N PRO A 414 -8.98 13.06 -27.66
CA PRO A 414 -9.56 12.28 -28.77
C PRO A 414 -10.34 11.03 -28.32
N VAL A 415 -10.14 10.58 -27.08
CA VAL A 415 -10.83 9.42 -26.50
C VAL A 415 -11.66 9.85 -25.29
N PRO A 416 -12.96 9.50 -25.20
CA PRO A 416 -13.80 9.83 -24.05
C PRO A 416 -13.22 9.29 -22.73
N PHE A 417 -13.37 10.05 -21.64
CA PHE A 417 -12.79 9.69 -20.34
C PHE A 417 -13.38 8.39 -19.79
N ARG A 418 -14.69 8.17 -20.00
CA ARG A 418 -15.39 6.90 -19.74
C ARG A 418 -14.67 5.70 -20.36
N THR A 419 -14.30 5.81 -21.64
CA THR A 419 -13.61 4.74 -22.39
C THR A 419 -12.24 4.44 -21.79
N ILE A 420 -11.49 5.47 -21.40
CA ILE A 420 -10.18 5.31 -20.74
C ILE A 420 -10.33 4.64 -19.37
N CYS A 421 -11.29 5.06 -18.54
CA CYS A 421 -11.60 4.42 -17.26
C CYS A 421 -11.89 2.91 -17.42
N GLN A 422 -12.70 2.53 -18.41
CA GLN A 422 -13.01 1.13 -18.72
C GLN A 422 -11.79 0.35 -19.23
N GLN A 423 -10.96 0.95 -20.08
CA GLN A 423 -9.72 0.33 -20.58
C GLN A 423 -8.71 0.10 -19.45
N ILE A 424 -8.63 1.02 -18.48
CA ILE A 424 -7.79 0.89 -17.28
C ILE A 424 -8.32 -0.23 -16.38
N LEU A 425 -9.64 -0.34 -16.13
CA LEU A 425 -10.18 -1.48 -15.37
C LEU A 425 -9.88 -2.82 -16.04
N LYS A 426 -10.02 -2.91 -17.37
CA LYS A 426 -9.67 -4.14 -18.11
C LYS A 426 -8.18 -4.48 -17.98
N LEU A 427 -7.30 -3.49 -18.12
CA LEU A 427 -5.87 -3.66 -17.89
C LEU A 427 -5.58 -4.18 -16.48
N LEU A 428 -6.24 -3.62 -15.46
CA LEU A 428 -6.03 -4.02 -14.07
C LEU A 428 -6.55 -5.43 -13.78
N ASP A 429 -7.62 -5.87 -14.43
CA ASP A 429 -8.10 -7.25 -14.37
C ASP A 429 -7.07 -8.23 -14.96
N GLU A 430 -6.58 -7.94 -16.18
CA GLU A 430 -5.52 -8.72 -16.84
C GLU A 430 -4.21 -8.76 -16.03
N CYS A 431 -3.83 -7.64 -15.39
CA CYS A 431 -2.66 -7.56 -14.53
C CYS A 431 -2.87 -8.27 -13.19
N CYS A 432 -4.05 -8.20 -12.57
CA CYS A 432 -4.39 -8.97 -11.38
C CYS A 432 -4.32 -10.48 -11.66
N GLN A 433 -4.93 -10.94 -12.76
CA GLN A 433 -4.91 -12.34 -13.19
C GLN A 433 -3.48 -12.86 -13.35
N LYS A 434 -2.61 -12.09 -14.00
CA LYS A 434 -1.17 -12.38 -14.14
C LYS A 434 -0.42 -12.47 -12.81
N VAL A 435 -0.83 -11.71 -11.79
CA VAL A 435 -0.25 -11.78 -10.43
C VAL A 435 -0.77 -13.01 -9.69
N GLU A 436 -2.07 -13.31 -9.81
CA GLU A 436 -2.64 -14.54 -9.27
C GLU A 436 -1.90 -15.75 -9.85
N GLU A 437 -1.79 -15.90 -11.18
CA GLU A 437 -1.04 -16.99 -11.84
C GLU A 437 0.41 -17.13 -11.34
N THR A 438 1.13 -16.02 -11.15
CA THR A 438 2.52 -16.06 -10.62
C THR A 438 2.60 -16.54 -9.17
N LEU A 439 1.57 -16.31 -8.36
CA LEU A 439 1.51 -16.77 -6.96
C LEU A 439 0.97 -18.19 -6.81
N HIS A 440 0.42 -18.80 -7.87
CA HIS A 440 -0.24 -20.10 -7.84
C HIS A 440 0.51 -21.11 -8.72
N HIS A 441 1.52 -21.76 -8.16
CA HIS A 441 2.20 -22.88 -8.82
C HIS A 441 1.30 -24.13 -8.89
N GLY A 442 0.39 -24.19 -9.86
CA GLY A 442 0.05 -25.45 -10.54
C GLY A 442 -1.36 -26.05 -10.43
N HIS A 443 -2.29 -25.55 -9.60
CA HIS A 443 -3.62 -26.18 -9.47
C HIS A 443 -4.83 -25.23 -9.41
N HIS A 444 -5.84 -25.57 -10.24
CA HIS A 444 -7.24 -25.14 -10.30
C HIS A 444 -7.59 -23.67 -9.96
N VAL A 445 -7.79 -22.88 -11.01
CA VAL A 445 -8.38 -21.52 -10.97
C VAL A 445 -9.89 -21.61 -11.21
N ASP A 446 -10.67 -22.04 -10.21
CA ASP A 446 -12.14 -22.12 -10.34
C ASP A 446 -12.89 -20.90 -9.77
N GLN A 447 -12.21 -20.00 -9.03
CA GLN A 447 -12.74 -18.67 -8.76
C GLN A 447 -11.62 -17.70 -8.40
N SER A 448 -11.58 -16.52 -9.02
CA SER A 448 -10.71 -15.45 -8.55
C SER A 448 -11.19 -14.97 -7.18
N SER A 449 -10.24 -14.76 -6.27
CA SER A 449 -10.52 -14.31 -4.90
C SER A 449 -10.86 -12.82 -4.82
N ARG A 450 -10.73 -12.08 -5.92
CA ARG A 450 -10.90 -10.63 -5.98
C ARG A 450 -12.26 -10.20 -6.54
N LYS A 451 -12.73 -9.02 -6.14
CA LYS A 451 -13.92 -8.37 -6.68
C LYS A 451 -13.64 -6.89 -6.89
N VAL A 452 -14.22 -6.32 -7.95
CA VAL A 452 -14.20 -4.88 -8.21
C VAL A 452 -15.42 -4.26 -7.54
N GLN A 453 -15.22 -3.29 -6.66
CA GLN A 453 -16.28 -2.58 -5.95
C GLN A 453 -16.20 -1.08 -6.24
N TYR A 454 -17.34 -0.50 -6.61
CA TYR A 454 -17.43 0.91 -6.99
C TYR A 454 -17.78 1.75 -5.76
N VAL A 455 -16.92 2.71 -5.41
CA VAL A 455 -17.15 3.58 -4.24
C VAL A 455 -18.30 4.53 -4.54
N CYS A 456 -19.27 4.53 -3.64
CA CYS A 456 -20.49 5.32 -3.74
C CYS A 456 -20.28 6.71 -3.11
N GLN A 457 -20.76 7.75 -3.80
CA GLN A 457 -20.61 9.17 -3.42
C GLN A 457 -21.94 9.79 -2.93
N CYS A 458 -22.85 8.98 -2.39
CA CYS A 458 -24.24 9.41 -2.11
C CYS A 458 -24.42 10.20 -0.80
N SER A 459 -23.45 10.16 0.09
CA SER A 459 -23.46 10.79 1.42
C SER A 459 -22.05 11.25 1.78
N LEU A 460 -21.96 12.30 2.61
CA LEU A 460 -20.70 12.79 3.20
C LEU A 460 -20.28 11.91 4.40
N SER A 461 -20.38 10.58 4.27
CA SER A 461 -19.97 9.67 5.34
C SER A 461 -18.45 9.59 5.41
N SER A 462 -17.92 9.49 6.64
CA SER A 462 -16.53 9.13 6.90
C SER A 462 -16.20 7.68 6.54
N GLU A 463 -17.19 6.80 6.42
CA GLU A 463 -16.99 5.40 6.05
C GLU A 463 -17.20 5.16 4.54
N VAL A 464 -16.22 4.49 3.93
CA VAL A 464 -16.29 4.02 2.54
C VAL A 464 -17.41 3.00 2.41
N HIS A 465 -18.36 3.29 1.53
CA HIS A 465 -19.48 2.43 1.22
C HIS A 465 -19.58 2.22 -0.30
N TYR A 466 -20.11 1.06 -0.69
CA TYR A 466 -20.10 0.62 -2.09
C TYR A 466 -21.49 0.66 -2.70
N ILE A 467 -21.53 0.92 -4.01
CA ILE A 467 -22.72 0.72 -4.83
C ILE A 467 -23.03 -0.80 -4.84
N GLN A 468 -24.30 -1.15 -4.64
CA GLN A 468 -24.79 -2.53 -4.58
C GLN A 468 -25.42 -2.96 -5.91
N ASP A 469 -25.55 -4.27 -6.09
CA ASP A 469 -26.24 -4.92 -7.21
C ASP A 469 -25.72 -4.49 -8.59
N ILE A 470 -24.40 -4.34 -8.74
CA ILE A 470 -23.77 -4.10 -10.04
C ILE A 470 -23.45 -5.43 -10.70
N ASP A 471 -24.35 -5.85 -11.59
CA ASP A 471 -24.03 -6.84 -12.61
C ASP A 471 -23.20 -6.19 -13.73
N THR A 472 -22.37 -6.99 -14.41
CA THR A 472 -21.47 -6.54 -15.49
C THR A 472 -22.17 -6.00 -16.72
N GLU A 473 -23.50 -6.12 -16.79
CA GLU A 473 -24.35 -5.66 -17.88
C GLU A 473 -25.08 -4.33 -17.57
N LYS A 474 -24.98 -3.81 -16.33
CA LYS A 474 -25.64 -2.53 -15.99
C LYS A 474 -25.04 -1.34 -16.72
N THR A 475 -25.93 -0.48 -17.18
CA THR A 475 -25.64 0.75 -17.93
C THR A 475 -25.71 1.96 -17.01
N TYR A 476 -25.17 3.10 -17.46
CA TYR A 476 -25.22 4.35 -16.67
C TYR A 476 -26.63 4.86 -16.35
N SER A 477 -27.66 4.35 -17.06
CA SER A 477 -29.05 4.75 -16.90
C SER A 477 -29.78 3.97 -15.80
N ASP A 478 -29.21 2.87 -15.33
CA ASP A 478 -29.87 1.97 -14.38
C ASP A 478 -29.84 2.56 -12.95
N PRO A 479 -30.93 2.42 -12.17
CA PRO A 479 -30.96 2.86 -10.78
C PRO A 479 -29.98 2.03 -9.95
N VAL A 480 -29.19 2.72 -9.15
CA VAL A 480 -28.20 2.11 -8.25
C VAL A 480 -28.58 2.28 -6.78
N TYR A 481 -28.20 1.28 -5.99
CA TYR A 481 -28.50 1.20 -4.57
C TYR A 481 -27.25 1.38 -3.72
N CYS A 482 -27.44 1.90 -2.51
CA CYS A 482 -26.40 2.04 -1.50
C CYS A 482 -26.95 1.56 -0.15
N LYS A 483 -26.15 0.77 0.59
CA LYS A 483 -26.50 0.28 1.93
C LYS A 483 -26.91 1.40 2.90
N MET A 484 -26.30 2.58 2.78
CA MET A 484 -26.59 3.74 3.64
C MET A 484 -27.92 4.42 3.31
N LYS A 485 -28.22 4.67 2.03
CA LYS A 485 -29.42 5.44 1.64
C LYS A 485 -30.66 4.59 1.32
N ARG A 486 -30.52 3.29 1.03
CA ARG A 486 -31.59 2.30 0.71
C ARG A 486 -32.61 2.66 -0.38
N ILE A 487 -32.61 3.88 -0.88
CA ILE A 487 -33.47 4.42 -1.95
C ILE A 487 -32.69 4.35 -3.27
N PRO A 488 -33.29 3.84 -4.36
CA PRO A 488 -32.66 3.85 -5.68
C PRO A 488 -32.43 5.28 -6.18
N ARG A 489 -31.27 5.52 -6.79
CA ARG A 489 -30.91 6.81 -7.39
C ARG A 489 -30.16 6.61 -8.71
N PRO A 490 -30.08 7.62 -9.59
CA PRO A 490 -29.11 7.60 -10.69
C PRO A 490 -27.67 7.61 -10.15
N LEU A 491 -26.73 7.11 -10.97
CA LEU A 491 -25.30 7.29 -10.78
C LEU A 491 -24.92 8.78 -10.81
N THR A 492 -23.93 9.20 -10.03
CA THR A 492 -23.33 10.53 -10.20
C THR A 492 -22.50 10.57 -11.50
N ILE A 493 -22.17 11.77 -11.99
CA ILE A 493 -21.32 11.93 -13.19
C ILE A 493 -20.02 11.14 -13.02
N ASN A 494 -19.36 11.26 -11.86
CA ASN A 494 -18.08 10.59 -11.58
C ASN A 494 -18.20 9.07 -11.45
N GLU A 495 -19.30 8.57 -10.89
CA GLU A 495 -19.57 7.12 -10.80
C GLU A 495 -19.89 6.55 -12.18
N SER A 496 -20.63 7.29 -13.01
CA SER A 496 -21.10 6.84 -14.31
C SER A 496 -19.96 6.49 -15.28
N LEU A 497 -18.77 7.08 -15.11
CA LEU A 497 -17.59 6.91 -15.96
C LEU A 497 -17.09 5.46 -16.05
N TRP A 498 -17.46 4.59 -15.11
CA TRP A 498 -17.09 3.19 -15.14
C TRP A 498 -18.05 2.31 -15.96
N PHE A 499 -19.27 2.78 -16.22
CA PHE A 499 -20.35 2.00 -16.83
C PHE A 499 -20.50 2.30 -18.32
N LYS A 500 -21.00 1.33 -19.08
CA LYS A 500 -21.25 1.48 -20.53
C LYS A 500 -22.46 2.40 -20.79
N GLU A 501 -22.46 3.00 -21.98
CA GLU A 501 -23.62 3.71 -22.50
C GLU A 501 -24.62 2.73 -23.15
N ASN A 502 -25.89 3.11 -23.14
CA ASN A 502 -26.94 2.31 -23.77
C ASN A 502 -26.74 2.31 -25.31
N MET A 503 -26.88 1.14 -25.93
CA MET A 503 -26.55 0.85 -27.35
C MET A 503 -27.35 1.65 -28.40
N SER A 504 -28.20 2.59 -28.00
CA SER A 504 -29.03 3.41 -28.89
C SER A 504 -28.25 4.52 -29.62
N GLN A 505 -26.99 4.81 -29.25
CA GLN A 505 -26.16 5.85 -29.89
C GLN A 505 -24.91 5.32 -30.63
N GLU A 506 -24.51 4.04 -30.48
CA GLU A 506 -23.30 3.51 -31.16
C GLU A 506 -23.40 3.53 -32.70
N LYS A 507 -24.60 3.62 -33.28
CA LYS A 507 -24.85 3.61 -34.73
C LYS A 507 -24.39 4.87 -35.50
N GLN A 508 -23.78 5.86 -34.85
CA GLN A 508 -23.32 7.09 -35.53
C GLN A 508 -21.82 7.39 -35.45
N LEU A 509 -21.00 6.55 -34.81
CA LEU A 509 -19.56 6.85 -34.60
C LEU A 509 -18.57 5.72 -34.95
N GLN A 510 -19.02 4.59 -35.50
CA GLN A 510 -18.12 3.55 -36.03
C GLN A 510 -17.75 3.80 -37.50
N GLU A 511 -16.81 4.72 -37.78
CA GLU A 511 -16.03 4.71 -39.03
C GLU A 511 -14.75 5.59 -38.99
N ILE A 512 -13.69 5.17 -38.30
CA ILE A 512 -12.30 5.66 -38.53
C ILE A 512 -11.29 4.50 -38.40
N PRO A 513 -10.39 4.27 -39.38
CA PRO A 513 -9.38 3.21 -39.35
C PRO A 513 -8.05 3.60 -38.65
N ALA A 514 -7.16 2.61 -38.50
CA ALA A 514 -5.92 2.65 -37.71
C ALA A 514 -4.87 3.71 -38.16
N PRO A 515 -3.98 4.18 -37.25
CA PRO A 515 -3.13 5.35 -37.49
C PRO A 515 -1.84 5.05 -38.26
N LEU A 516 -1.50 5.92 -39.23
CA LEU A 516 -0.18 6.01 -39.86
C LEU A 516 0.33 7.46 -39.99
N LYS A 517 1.49 7.69 -39.39
CA LYS A 517 2.57 8.66 -39.71
C LYS A 517 2.21 10.07 -40.25
N ALA A 518 2.44 11.05 -39.37
CA ALA A 518 3.13 12.35 -39.57
C ALA A 518 3.12 13.07 -40.95
N ILE A 519 2.74 14.36 -40.92
CA ILE A 519 3.43 15.49 -41.60
C ILE A 519 2.98 16.84 -40.96
N ASN A 520 3.76 17.89 -41.21
CA ASN A 520 3.86 19.15 -40.46
C ASN A 520 2.77 20.22 -40.72
N GLU A 521 2.71 21.17 -39.77
CA GLU A 521 2.48 22.63 -39.91
C GLU A 521 1.69 23.19 -41.12
N ALA A 522 0.58 23.89 -40.84
CA ALA A 522 0.47 25.35 -41.07
C ALA A 522 -0.85 25.98 -40.56
N SER A 523 -0.70 27.19 -40.02
CA SER A 523 -1.67 28.25 -39.68
C SER A 523 -3.04 28.30 -40.40
N THR A 524 -4.14 28.46 -39.62
CA THR A 524 -5.09 29.61 -39.76
C THR A 524 -6.10 29.74 -38.59
N LYS A 525 -6.31 31.00 -38.15
CA LYS A 525 -7.53 31.54 -37.49
C LYS A 525 -8.50 32.03 -38.60
N PRO A 526 -9.78 32.42 -38.35
CA PRO A 526 -10.44 32.90 -37.11
C PRO A 526 -11.56 31.90 -36.66
N THR A 527 -12.64 32.20 -35.90
CA THR A 527 -13.32 33.45 -35.48
C THR A 527 -14.03 33.28 -34.12
N ILE A 528 -14.50 34.39 -33.53
CA ILE A 528 -15.31 34.44 -32.29
C ILE A 528 -16.80 34.44 -32.65
N GLN A 529 -17.62 33.72 -31.88
CA GLN A 529 -19.03 34.06 -31.67
C GLN A 529 -19.41 33.84 -30.21
N GLU A 530 -19.77 34.94 -29.54
CA GLU A 530 -20.28 34.95 -28.16
C GLU A 530 -21.75 34.49 -28.17
N VAL A 531 -22.11 33.59 -27.26
CA VAL A 531 -23.54 33.38 -26.90
C VAL A 531 -23.67 33.45 -25.38
N ILE A 532 -24.50 34.42 -25.00
CA ILE A 532 -24.74 34.96 -23.66
C ILE A 532 -25.18 33.91 -22.64
N SER A 533 -24.59 33.96 -21.45
CA SER A 533 -25.08 33.29 -20.24
C SER A 533 -26.42 33.87 -19.77
N THR A 534 -27.40 33.01 -19.48
CA THR A 534 -28.61 33.41 -18.72
C THR A 534 -28.83 32.51 -17.51
N THR A 535 -28.54 33.09 -16.34
CA THR A 535 -28.87 32.55 -15.03
C THR A 535 -30.38 32.57 -14.81
N ILE A 536 -30.96 31.46 -14.36
CA ILE A 536 -32.26 31.46 -13.67
C ILE A 536 -32.11 30.75 -12.33
N HIS A 537 -32.03 31.54 -11.26
CA HIS A 537 -32.34 31.08 -9.92
C HIS A 537 -33.86 31.23 -9.70
N SER A 538 -34.47 30.26 -9.03
CA SER A 538 -35.56 30.51 -8.08
C SER A 538 -35.57 29.39 -7.03
N PRO A 539 -35.76 29.72 -5.74
CA PRO A 539 -35.64 28.76 -4.65
C PRO A 539 -36.97 28.03 -4.38
N ILE A 540 -36.90 26.82 -3.84
CA ILE A 540 -38.02 26.17 -3.17
C ILE A 540 -37.59 25.92 -1.72
N GLN A 541 -38.31 26.55 -0.79
CA GLN A 541 -38.20 26.26 0.64
C GLN A 541 -39.03 25.01 0.95
N ILE A 542 -38.45 24.06 1.67
CA ILE A 542 -39.19 23.03 2.40
C ILE A 542 -38.65 23.07 3.83
N SER A 543 -39.53 23.40 4.77
CA SER A 543 -39.29 23.35 6.20
C SER A 543 -39.62 21.96 6.72
N GLU A 544 -38.64 21.22 7.23
CA GLU A 544 -38.89 20.06 8.07
C GLU A 544 -38.04 20.17 9.35
N SER A 545 -38.75 20.22 10.47
CA SER A 545 -38.19 20.22 11.83
C SER A 545 -37.94 18.77 12.28
N GLY A 546 -36.70 18.47 12.66
CA GLY A 546 -36.33 17.21 13.31
C GLY A 546 -35.16 17.46 14.25
N ASP A 547 -35.42 17.38 15.55
CA ASP A 547 -34.44 17.60 16.61
C ASP A 547 -33.70 16.30 16.90
N ASP A 548 -32.46 16.21 16.42
CA ASP A 548 -31.43 15.26 16.83
C ASP A 548 -30.08 15.96 16.58
N GLN A 549 -29.46 16.51 17.63
CA GLN A 549 -28.21 17.29 17.52
C GLN A 549 -27.01 16.40 17.11
N GLU A 550 -26.83 16.19 15.82
CA GLU A 550 -25.64 15.59 15.22
C GLU A 550 -24.43 16.52 15.44
N LYS A 551 -23.50 16.12 16.32
CA LYS A 551 -22.34 16.94 16.67
C LYS A 551 -21.45 17.23 15.45
N VAL A 552 -21.49 18.48 14.98
CA VAL A 552 -20.63 18.96 13.88
C VAL A 552 -19.16 18.94 14.29
N ILE A 553 -18.38 18.05 13.67
CA ILE A 553 -16.92 17.95 13.84
C ILE A 553 -16.23 18.94 12.89
N LEU A 554 -15.29 19.70 13.45
CA LEU A 554 -14.48 20.70 12.74
C LEU A 554 -13.23 20.08 12.15
N THR A 555 -12.83 20.60 10.98
CA THR A 555 -11.65 20.17 10.25
C THR A 555 -10.79 21.38 9.88
N ILE A 556 -9.60 21.14 9.32
CA ILE A 556 -8.73 22.20 8.80
C ILE A 556 -9.40 23.08 7.71
N ARG A 557 -10.51 22.63 7.09
CA ARG A 557 -11.27 23.42 6.11
C ARG A 557 -12.03 24.58 6.78
N ASP A 558 -12.42 24.38 8.03
CA ASP A 558 -13.26 25.28 8.81
C ASP A 558 -12.44 26.39 9.50
N LEU A 559 -11.10 26.30 9.44
CA LEU A 559 -10.16 27.28 9.98
C LEU A 559 -10.48 28.73 9.55
N VAL A 560 -10.88 28.95 8.30
CA VAL A 560 -11.24 30.28 7.79
C VAL A 560 -12.51 30.80 8.47
N GLU A 561 -13.49 29.91 8.72
CA GLU A 561 -14.72 30.29 9.41
C GLU A 561 -14.47 30.53 10.90
N ILE A 562 -13.67 29.69 11.56
CA ILE A 562 -13.27 29.84 12.96
C ILE A 562 -12.54 31.17 13.18
N LEU A 563 -11.60 31.52 12.31
CA LEU A 563 -10.92 32.82 12.36
C LEU A 563 -11.88 33.99 12.13
N ARG A 564 -12.88 33.83 11.25
CA ARG A 564 -13.91 34.85 11.05
C ARG A 564 -14.75 35.04 12.31
N VAL A 565 -15.29 33.96 12.88
CA VAL A 565 -16.11 34.01 14.11
C VAL A 565 -15.34 34.60 15.29
N LEU A 566 -14.08 34.21 15.50
CA LEU A 566 -13.24 34.78 16.56
C LEU A 566 -12.95 36.28 16.34
N LYS A 567 -12.74 36.70 15.09
CA LYS A 567 -12.51 38.11 14.72
C LYS A 567 -13.75 38.97 14.87
N ASP A 568 -14.90 38.47 14.39
CA ASP A 568 -16.21 39.11 14.52
C ASP A 568 -16.65 39.22 15.99
N SER A 569 -16.22 38.26 16.83
CA SER A 569 -16.42 38.25 18.29
C SER A 569 -15.38 39.04 19.08
N HIS A 570 -14.47 39.77 18.42
CA HIS A 570 -13.40 40.58 19.03
C HIS A 570 -12.41 39.83 19.94
N PHE A 571 -12.09 38.57 19.62
CA PHE A 571 -11.12 37.77 20.37
C PHE A 571 -9.72 38.42 20.45
N GLN A 572 -9.13 38.43 21.65
CA GLN A 572 -7.77 38.93 21.88
C GLN A 572 -6.72 37.96 21.33
N THR A 573 -6.22 38.21 20.12
CA THR A 573 -5.26 37.34 19.43
C THR A 573 -3.96 37.07 20.21
N THR A 574 -3.60 37.91 21.17
CA THR A 574 -2.47 37.71 22.09
C THR A 574 -2.65 36.52 23.03
N LYS A 575 -3.89 36.07 23.31
CA LYS A 575 -4.21 34.90 24.15
C LYS A 575 -4.13 33.55 23.42
N TRP A 576 -3.61 33.52 22.20
CA TRP A 576 -3.56 32.32 21.36
C TRP A 576 -2.80 31.14 22.01
N PHE A 577 -1.81 31.43 22.86
CA PHE A 577 -0.97 30.42 23.51
C PHE A 577 -1.78 29.68 24.59
N ASP A 578 -2.44 30.44 25.47
CA ASP A 578 -3.34 29.89 26.49
C ASP A 578 -4.51 29.15 25.83
N LEU A 579 -5.11 29.72 24.77
CA LEU A 579 -6.15 29.05 24.00
C LEU A 579 -5.67 27.69 23.49
N GLY A 580 -4.45 27.60 22.95
CA GLY A 580 -3.86 26.36 22.48
C GLY A 580 -3.74 25.29 23.56
N LEU A 581 -3.36 25.67 24.78
CA LEU A 581 -3.29 24.76 25.93
C LEU A 581 -4.67 24.21 26.30
N TYR A 582 -5.70 25.07 26.36
CA TYR A 582 -7.08 24.64 26.67
C TYR A 582 -7.75 23.86 25.52
N LEU A 583 -7.28 24.03 24.29
CA LEU A 583 -7.61 23.16 23.14
C LEU A 583 -6.85 21.82 23.14
N GLY A 584 -5.99 21.57 24.14
CA GLY A 584 -5.29 20.30 24.33
C GLY A 584 -3.97 20.14 23.56
N LEU A 585 -3.42 21.22 22.98
CA LEU A 585 -2.11 21.18 22.33
C LEU A 585 -0.96 21.11 23.34
N PHE A 586 0.10 20.39 22.99
CA PHE A 586 1.29 20.31 23.85
C PHE A 586 2.07 21.64 23.87
N HIS A 587 2.60 21.99 25.04
CA HIS A 587 3.40 23.20 25.26
C HIS A 587 4.57 23.35 24.27
N ASP A 588 5.29 22.25 23.97
CA ASP A 588 6.46 22.30 23.08
C ASP A 588 6.09 22.60 21.62
N ASP A 589 4.88 22.23 21.21
CA ASP A 589 4.35 22.58 19.90
C ASP A 589 3.93 24.05 19.82
N LEU A 590 3.30 24.57 20.87
CA LEU A 590 2.95 25.99 20.97
C LEU A 590 4.21 26.85 20.98
N LYS A 591 5.25 26.44 21.71
CA LYS A 591 6.56 27.08 21.68
C LYS A 591 7.20 27.03 20.28
N THR A 592 7.07 25.91 19.58
CA THR A 592 7.51 25.78 18.17
C THR A 592 6.74 26.73 17.25
N ILE A 593 5.44 26.96 17.50
CA ILE A 593 4.64 27.95 16.75
C ILE A 593 5.11 29.38 17.07
N GLU A 594 5.36 29.69 18.34
CA GLU A 594 5.86 31.00 18.80
C GLU A 594 7.20 31.36 18.17
N ASP A 595 8.18 30.45 18.21
CA ASP A 595 9.52 30.65 17.61
C ASP A 595 9.46 30.88 16.08
N ASN A 596 8.46 30.30 15.40
CA ASN A 596 8.27 30.44 13.94
C ASN A 596 7.43 31.66 13.52
N CYS A 597 6.77 32.33 14.46
CA CYS A 597 5.88 33.46 14.21
C CYS A 597 6.47 34.71 14.88
N THR A 598 7.20 35.51 14.10
CA THR A 598 8.01 36.66 14.55
C THR A 598 7.19 37.80 15.18
N ARG A 599 6.68 37.58 16.39
CA ARG A 599 5.78 38.47 17.18
C ARG A 599 4.46 38.84 16.47
N ASP A 600 4.02 38.02 15.53
CA ASP A 600 2.75 38.18 14.81
C ASP A 600 1.67 37.29 15.44
N ALA A 601 0.88 37.86 16.36
CA ALA A 601 -0.14 37.12 17.11
C ALA A 601 -1.31 36.63 16.24
N GLU A 602 -1.65 37.30 15.13
CA GLU A 602 -2.69 36.82 14.20
C GLU A 602 -2.20 35.58 13.43
N ARG A 603 -0.91 35.56 13.06
CA ARG A 603 -0.27 34.36 12.51
C ARG A 603 -0.12 33.25 13.54
N CYS A 604 0.30 33.52 14.78
CA CYS A 604 0.37 32.50 15.82
C CYS A 604 -0.99 31.84 16.07
N LEU A 605 -2.05 32.64 16.21
CA LEU A 605 -3.42 32.15 16.40
C LEU A 605 -3.86 31.24 15.23
N ARG A 606 -3.56 31.64 13.99
CA ARG A 606 -3.86 30.81 12.82
C ARG A 606 -3.13 29.47 12.84
N GLU A 607 -1.82 29.46 13.10
CA GLU A 607 -1.06 28.19 13.12
C GLU A 607 -1.45 27.30 14.33
N CYS A 608 -1.80 27.90 15.47
CA CYS A 608 -2.35 27.20 16.64
C CYS A 608 -3.68 26.50 16.33
N LEU A 609 -4.67 27.24 15.82
CA LEU A 609 -5.96 26.67 15.40
C LEU A 609 -5.79 25.66 14.26
N ALA A 610 -4.89 25.93 13.30
CA ALA A 610 -4.57 25.00 12.22
C ALA A 610 -3.94 23.68 12.73
N LYS A 611 -3.20 23.72 13.84
CA LYS A 611 -2.62 22.53 14.46
C LYS A 611 -3.68 21.76 15.25
N TRP A 612 -4.49 22.44 16.08
CA TRP A 612 -5.63 21.83 16.79
C TRP A 612 -6.56 21.06 15.82
N LEU A 613 -6.98 21.70 14.72
CA LEU A 613 -7.84 21.11 13.68
C LEU A 613 -7.18 19.99 12.84
N ARG A 614 -5.91 19.67 13.07
CA ARG A 614 -5.20 18.52 12.45
C ARG A 614 -4.95 17.38 13.43
N GLU A 615 -4.99 17.64 14.74
CA GLU A 615 -4.60 16.69 15.78
C GLU A 615 -5.79 16.23 16.64
N ASP A 616 -6.81 17.08 16.85
CA ASP A 616 -8.05 16.71 17.53
C ASP A 616 -9.11 16.21 16.54
N ILE A 617 -9.28 14.88 16.49
CA ILE A 617 -10.30 14.20 15.67
C ILE A 617 -11.74 14.40 16.17
N GLU A 618 -11.92 15.02 17.33
CA GLU A 618 -13.20 15.38 17.94
C GLU A 618 -13.32 16.91 18.13
N ALA A 619 -12.62 17.72 17.33
CA ALA A 619 -12.73 19.18 17.39
C ALA A 619 -14.19 19.63 17.12
N THR A 620 -14.76 20.50 17.95
CA THR A 620 -16.13 21.03 17.79
C THR A 620 -16.20 22.50 18.17
N TRP A 621 -17.25 23.21 17.73
CA TRP A 621 -17.48 24.59 18.16
C TRP A 621 -17.70 24.71 19.68
N ASP A 622 -18.28 23.69 20.33
CA ASP A 622 -18.44 23.67 21.79
C ASP A 622 -17.10 23.51 22.51
N LYS A 623 -16.18 22.64 22.04
CA LYS A 623 -14.80 22.59 22.56
C LYS A 623 -14.10 23.95 22.44
N LEU A 624 -14.25 24.63 21.31
CA LEU A 624 -13.69 25.97 21.12
C LEU A 624 -14.33 26.99 22.09
N ALA A 625 -15.65 26.98 22.25
CA ALA A 625 -16.35 27.87 23.16
C ALA A 625 -15.95 27.62 24.63
N ILE A 626 -15.76 26.36 25.04
CA ILE A 626 -15.25 26.00 26.37
C ILE A 626 -13.82 26.54 26.55
N ALA A 627 -12.90 26.24 25.62
CA ALA A 627 -11.51 26.70 25.72
C ALA A 627 -11.39 28.23 25.74
N VAL A 628 -12.24 28.93 24.99
CA VAL A 628 -12.33 30.41 24.99
C VAL A 628 -12.91 30.95 26.31
N ALA A 629 -13.88 30.27 26.93
CA ALA A 629 -14.41 30.65 28.24
C ALA A 629 -13.37 30.48 29.36
N GLU A 630 -12.60 29.38 29.35
CA GLU A 630 -11.57 29.10 30.37
C GLU A 630 -10.42 30.12 30.38
N ILE A 631 -10.07 30.72 29.23
CA ILE A 631 -9.09 31.85 29.14
C ILE A 631 -9.71 33.23 29.46
N GLY A 632 -10.91 33.25 30.04
CA GLY A 632 -11.59 34.45 30.51
C GLY A 632 -12.22 35.31 29.41
N GLU A 633 -12.40 34.79 28.20
CA GLU A 633 -13.08 35.47 27.08
C GLU A 633 -14.57 35.04 27.01
N THR A 634 -15.30 35.13 28.14
CA THR A 634 -16.67 34.61 28.27
C THR A 634 -17.65 35.21 27.25
N SER A 635 -17.56 36.52 26.97
CA SER A 635 -18.39 37.17 25.94
C SER A 635 -18.10 36.63 24.52
N VAL A 636 -16.86 36.23 24.23
CA VAL A 636 -16.49 35.60 22.95
C VAL A 636 -17.08 34.19 22.89
N ALA A 637 -17.02 33.43 23.98
CA ALA A 637 -17.61 32.10 24.07
C ALA A 637 -19.15 32.12 23.91
N GLU A 638 -19.84 33.09 24.53
CA GLU A 638 -21.28 33.30 24.36
C GLU A 638 -21.64 33.66 22.91
N ASN A 639 -20.85 34.52 22.26
CA ASN A 639 -21.02 34.85 20.84
C ASN A 639 -20.80 33.64 19.93
N ILE A 640 -19.82 32.77 20.23
CA ILE A 640 -19.62 31.50 19.49
C ILE A 640 -20.86 30.60 19.63
N ARG A 641 -21.36 30.39 20.86
CA ARG A 641 -22.56 29.57 21.10
C ARG A 641 -23.78 30.11 20.37
N SER A 642 -24.02 31.42 20.45
CA SER A 642 -25.11 32.11 19.74
C SER A 642 -25.00 32.00 18.22
N THR A 643 -23.80 32.21 17.66
CA THR A 643 -23.55 32.16 16.20
C THR A 643 -23.62 30.74 15.62
N LYS A 644 -23.55 29.72 16.47
CA LYS A 644 -23.47 28.30 16.07
C LYS A 644 -24.59 27.42 16.63
N GLU A 645 -25.60 28.03 17.24
CA GLU A 645 -26.81 27.38 17.75
C GLU A 645 -26.48 26.17 18.67
N LEU A 646 -25.50 26.37 19.57
CA LEU A 646 -24.95 25.36 20.50
C LEU A 646 -25.66 25.32 21.86
#